data_AF-A0A1H0GI13-F1
#
_entry.id   AF-A0A1H0GI13-F1
#
_cell.length_a   1.000
_cell.length_b   1.000
_cell.length_c   1.000
_cell.angle_alpha   90.00
_cell.angle_beta   90.00
_cell.angle_gamma   90.00
#
_symmetry.space_group_name_H-M   'P 1'
#
loop_
_entity.id
_entity.type
_entity.pdbx_description
1 polymer ?
#
loop_
_entity_poly.entity_id
_entity_poly.type
_entity_poly.pdbx_seq_one_letter_code
_entity_poly.pdbx_strand_id
1 'polypeptide(L)'
;MRHMSIVMYFLLFFLMSTHAGAAEGVVIEPDVPTETKEMIEIIIDLKEDPLSIKEKNAEEQNETFDAATAEKERQDTAELFIEFLESENIVYTQLNEFEEVFNGFSLFIQADQIEMLTSLDFINIIQRSHVYEAVDNKDADPEEQFKAVHNEISALSTLGLTGKGVKIGVIDTGIDFHHPDLKHAYKGGANFVEDGRTSPLEGRNGVTSTHGTNVSGVIAGKGRVNGIAPNAAIYSYRALDNTNKGTTTSILNSLEQAAKDNVDIVNMSIGNKNNNPDTSLTKAINNTVLNGIVVVAASGNNGSSKETVGEPGTAALAITVGASHLINGKEYTAPFSSRGPVKTSLDIKPDVLAPGVSIFSTASRSTTGTTSYTNAYGTYDGTSLAAPYVAGVAALMLEQNASYTPEEVKARIMNTASAVTNAGVNDAGAGRVNPQAALNTTASALIKDSHQYEEEGKQKKHDYWNGSLNINRLKVGGEFKEDRTIQLRNYSAEPVTYSIKSEPIGSSALKLQTPSSVTLKGKETKEIPISFLSSFMDKGGYYQGYIHFQSSGKPAIRIPYGGVIEIGEDPINSFSAGAAVINGTKNLPLNWSLRSGYNPSLALLEKDTKKVLGQIPLRQGATSLSWDMIYNTPGGNKKISDGDYLLRLTGSAGSSSAIKDIPLKIYSVKPQVKIDKQTVQRNQISGQIISYFSQQKEADTSLTGSFELKQDGNRYESGNLAINKEGKFTINNKLRDGASELIIKVEDRAGNTVSYTAGILKEVEAYSLGDNGAGVGDLQAMLKKLGFDPNKDEKLIFGAHTENQIIELQKYYGLEVSGKADESVLKFMTNIVNGDFSSPSSTPEVIGFKQKLSHLGFGTFPDNPSQVYGSVTAGVVKDYQRFYNLKDNGIGDPVTLEHMERQWTLSLKIGDNSEEVRELKQNLTRLGHGSFPDRPSSAYGSVTSSVVKEFQERAGLRVSGTANSITLKEIDHLLSQAWKSGDSDPEITRLKIELTRLGYGNFPTKPSGVYGSVTTAVVKDFQRDQQLMVTGNIDRTTEKKMSELSEILFSIGASGSQEIVKIKQQLTQLGFGSFPANPSTVYGSVTASVVKEFQEYHRLEKSGEVTNRVIQLLDRDTNTFYQAGSASVEIRDIKIQLTKLGYGNFPSSPSQVYGRVTAGVVAEFQASKGLTVNGIVDSITYEALFG
;
A
#
# COMPACT_ATOMS: atom_id res chain seq x y z
N MET A 1 -26.15 41.24 35.51
CA MET A 1 -26.43 41.29 34.05
C MET A 1 -26.15 42.70 33.53
N ARG A 2 -25.76 42.86 32.25
CA ARG A 2 -25.46 44.15 31.56
C ARG A 2 -24.23 44.98 31.97
N HIS A 3 -23.37 44.54 32.89
CA HIS A 3 -22.03 45.15 33.10
C HIS A 3 -20.84 44.18 33.00
N MET A 4 -21.01 42.88 33.30
CA MET A 4 -19.94 41.88 33.05
C MET A 4 -19.71 41.64 31.53
N SER A 5 -20.78 41.60 30.74
CA SER A 5 -20.77 41.27 29.31
C SER A 5 -19.97 42.21 28.40
N ILE A 6 -19.45 43.33 28.92
CA ILE A 6 -18.62 44.29 28.17
C ILE A 6 -17.12 44.06 28.46
N VAL A 7 -16.76 43.57 29.66
CA VAL A 7 -15.37 43.23 30.00
C VAL A 7 -14.94 41.94 29.31
N MET A 8 -15.84 40.95 29.28
CA MET A 8 -15.66 39.65 28.61
C MET A 8 -15.34 39.81 27.11
N TYR A 9 -16.06 40.72 26.42
CA TYR A 9 -15.82 41.07 25.02
C TYR A 9 -14.49 41.78 24.77
N PHE A 10 -13.88 42.40 25.79
CA PHE A 10 -12.57 43.04 25.70
C PHE A 10 -11.40 42.07 25.93
N LEU A 11 -11.60 40.97 26.67
CA LEU A 11 -10.59 39.92 26.83
C LEU A 11 -10.36 39.15 25.52
N LEU A 12 -11.44 38.65 24.89
CA LEU A 12 -11.36 37.97 23.58
C LEU A 12 -10.65 38.83 22.53
N PHE A 13 -10.93 40.14 22.50
CA PHE A 13 -10.35 41.05 21.51
C PHE A 13 -8.84 41.29 21.72
N PHE A 14 -8.32 41.11 22.93
CA PHE A 14 -6.90 41.31 23.22
C PHE A 14 -6.06 40.09 22.80
N LEU A 15 -6.58 38.87 22.97
CA LEU A 15 -5.96 37.64 22.46
C LEU A 15 -5.95 37.56 20.93
N MET A 16 -7.04 37.98 20.26
CA MET A 16 -7.13 38.01 18.79
C MET A 16 -6.23 39.07 18.10
N SER A 17 -5.41 39.83 18.83
CA SER A 17 -4.68 40.99 18.28
C SER A 17 -3.25 40.70 17.78
N THR A 18 -2.75 39.46 17.85
CA THR A 18 -1.50 39.03 17.19
C THR A 18 -1.57 37.60 16.68
N HIS A 19 -1.86 37.43 15.38
CA HIS A 19 -1.34 36.41 14.44
C HIS A 19 -2.18 36.39 13.15
N ALA A 20 -1.85 37.26 12.19
CA ALA A 20 -2.48 37.27 10.87
C ALA A 20 -1.88 36.18 9.95
N GLY A 21 -2.02 34.91 10.35
CA GLY A 21 -1.82 33.73 9.53
C GLY A 21 -3.17 33.08 9.21
N ALA A 22 -3.23 32.21 8.18
CA ALA A 22 -4.47 31.47 7.91
C ALA A 22 -4.73 30.47 9.05
N ALA A 23 -5.92 30.55 9.63
CA ALA A 23 -6.38 29.58 10.63
C ALA A 23 -6.93 28.34 9.90
N GLU A 24 -6.21 27.22 10.03
CA GLU A 24 -6.69 25.90 9.64
C GLU A 24 -7.40 25.24 10.83
N GLY A 25 -8.47 24.49 10.56
CA GLY A 25 -9.43 24.06 11.58
C GLY A 25 -8.97 22.89 12.45
N VAL A 26 -9.68 22.67 13.56
CA VAL A 26 -9.50 21.52 14.45
C VAL A 26 -9.72 20.22 13.68
N VAL A 27 -8.84 19.23 13.89
CA VAL A 27 -8.96 17.91 13.25
C VAL A 27 -9.91 17.02 14.05
N ILE A 28 -10.84 16.33 13.37
CA ILE A 28 -11.61 15.20 13.92
C ILE A 28 -11.12 13.93 13.22
N GLU A 29 -10.86 12.86 13.96
CA GLU A 29 -10.44 11.59 13.36
C GLU A 29 -11.56 10.93 12.52
N PRO A 30 -11.23 10.30 11.36
CA PRO A 30 -12.23 9.72 10.47
C PRO A 30 -13.07 8.56 11.03
N ASP A 31 -12.74 8.01 12.21
CA ASP A 31 -13.54 6.98 12.89
C ASP A 31 -14.39 7.50 14.07
N VAL A 32 -14.33 8.81 14.35
CA VAL A 32 -15.24 9.52 15.26
C VAL A 32 -16.56 9.78 14.51
N PRO A 33 -17.69 9.13 14.86
CA PRO A 33 -18.96 9.45 14.25
C PRO A 33 -19.44 10.83 14.71
N THR A 34 -19.74 11.74 13.77
CA THR A 34 -20.33 13.06 14.05
C THR A 34 -21.79 13.19 13.62
N GLU A 35 -22.36 12.19 12.93
CA GLU A 35 -23.75 12.23 12.44
C GLU A 35 -24.78 11.54 13.36
N THR A 36 -24.36 10.91 14.48
CA THR A 36 -25.24 10.06 15.31
C THR A 36 -25.58 10.69 16.66
N LYS A 37 -26.74 10.32 17.23
CA LYS A 37 -27.15 10.75 18.58
C LYS A 37 -26.64 9.82 19.70
N GLU A 38 -25.67 8.98 19.40
CA GLU A 38 -25.08 8.05 20.37
C GLU A 38 -24.11 8.79 21.30
N MET A 39 -24.01 8.33 22.55
CA MET A 39 -22.98 8.81 23.48
C MET A 39 -21.71 8.00 23.24
N ILE A 40 -20.58 8.67 22.98
CA ILE A 40 -19.28 8.04 22.70
C ILE A 40 -18.16 8.63 23.55
N GLU A 41 -17.15 7.83 23.86
CA GLU A 41 -15.94 8.29 24.57
C GLU A 41 -14.94 8.85 23.55
N ILE A 42 -14.60 10.13 23.69
CA ILE A 42 -13.57 10.83 22.91
C ILE A 42 -12.43 11.31 23.80
N ILE A 43 -11.25 11.46 23.18
CA ILE A 43 -10.09 12.14 23.74
C ILE A 43 -9.90 13.44 22.94
N ILE A 44 -9.60 14.53 23.64
CA ILE A 44 -9.38 15.87 23.07
C ILE A 44 -7.96 16.29 23.43
N ASP A 45 -7.10 16.43 22.43
CA ASP A 45 -5.72 16.90 22.56
C ASP A 45 -5.68 18.42 22.34
N LEU A 46 -5.01 19.16 23.23
CA LEU A 46 -4.82 20.60 23.10
C LEU A 46 -3.52 20.93 22.34
N LYS A 47 -3.46 22.15 21.79
CA LYS A 47 -2.29 22.63 21.02
C LYS A 47 -1.06 22.96 21.86
N GLU A 48 -1.23 23.15 23.17
CA GLU A 48 -0.12 23.45 24.07
C GLU A 48 0.49 22.17 24.67
N ASP A 49 1.82 22.15 24.78
CA ASP A 49 2.53 21.10 25.51
C ASP A 49 2.03 20.98 26.97
N PRO A 50 1.96 19.75 27.53
CA PRO A 50 1.60 19.56 28.93
C PRO A 50 2.69 20.09 29.88
N LEU A 51 2.33 20.26 31.16
CA LEU A 51 3.11 21.08 32.10
C LEU A 51 4.57 20.60 32.24
N SER A 52 4.77 19.27 32.34
CA SER A 52 6.10 18.67 32.46
C SER A 52 6.98 18.87 31.22
N ILE A 53 6.38 18.91 30.02
CA ILE A 53 7.11 19.11 28.76
C ILE A 53 7.49 20.58 28.60
N LYS A 54 6.63 21.52 29.02
CA LYS A 54 7.00 22.94 29.15
C LYS A 54 8.18 23.12 30.12
N GLU A 55 8.19 22.40 31.25
CA GLU A 55 9.32 22.40 32.20
C GLU A 55 10.61 21.81 31.59
N LYS A 56 10.55 20.62 30.98
CA LYS A 56 11.70 19.96 30.35
C LYS A 56 12.30 20.79 29.21
N ASN A 57 11.47 21.38 28.37
CA ASN A 57 11.91 22.26 27.28
C ASN A 57 12.65 23.50 27.82
N ALA A 58 12.23 24.04 28.96
CA ALA A 58 12.93 25.14 29.62
C ALA A 58 14.24 24.70 30.29
N GLU A 59 14.29 23.51 30.92
CA GLU A 59 15.53 22.93 31.45
C GLU A 59 16.58 22.72 30.34
N GLU A 60 16.22 22.11 29.21
CA GLU A 60 17.14 21.86 28.09
C GLU A 60 17.67 23.15 27.46
N GLN A 61 16.83 24.19 27.37
CA GLN A 61 17.22 25.51 26.85
C GLN A 61 17.95 26.38 27.89
N ASN A 62 18.06 25.92 29.14
CA ASN A 62 18.61 26.66 30.29
C ASN A 62 17.87 28.00 30.52
N GLU A 63 16.54 27.97 30.36
CA GLU A 63 15.64 29.09 30.64
C GLU A 63 15.01 28.97 32.04
N THR A 64 14.19 29.93 32.45
CA THR A 64 13.49 29.92 33.74
C THR A 64 12.02 29.59 33.53
N PHE A 65 11.59 28.41 33.95
CA PHE A 65 10.20 28.00 33.89
C PHE A 65 9.36 28.71 34.97
N ASP A 66 8.33 29.45 34.55
CA ASP A 66 7.33 30.01 35.46
C ASP A 66 6.10 29.09 35.53
N ALA A 67 6.21 28.07 36.38
CA ALA A 67 5.14 27.11 36.63
C ALA A 67 3.82 27.77 37.10
N ALA A 68 3.87 28.94 37.75
CA ALA A 68 2.67 29.62 38.22
C ALA A 68 1.92 30.34 37.09
N THR A 69 2.64 30.85 36.08
CA THR A 69 2.01 31.37 34.86
C THR A 69 1.51 30.21 33.98
N ALA A 70 2.32 29.17 33.74
CA ALA A 70 1.93 28.04 32.89
C ALA A 70 0.71 27.27 33.43
N GLU A 71 0.63 27.05 34.75
CA GLU A 71 -0.54 26.43 35.39
C GLU A 71 -1.78 27.33 35.33
N LYS A 72 -1.61 28.66 35.39
CA LYS A 72 -2.74 29.58 35.24
C LYS A 72 -3.26 29.62 33.80
N GLU A 73 -2.40 29.63 32.80
CA GLU A 73 -2.79 29.58 31.37
C GLU A 73 -3.58 28.29 31.07
N ARG A 74 -3.16 27.17 31.66
CA ARG A 74 -3.88 25.89 31.63
C ARG A 74 -5.26 25.97 32.32
N GLN A 75 -5.33 26.51 33.54
CA GLN A 75 -6.60 26.69 34.27
C GLN A 75 -7.57 27.62 33.54
N ASP A 76 -7.10 28.78 33.03
CA ASP A 76 -7.89 29.71 32.24
C ASP A 76 -8.47 29.00 30.98
N THR A 77 -7.68 28.14 30.33
CA THR A 77 -8.10 27.34 29.16
C THR A 77 -9.14 26.26 29.53
N ALA A 78 -8.98 25.61 30.68
CA ALA A 78 -9.94 24.61 31.18
C ALA A 78 -11.28 25.24 31.58
N GLU A 79 -11.26 26.38 32.28
CA GLU A 79 -12.50 27.13 32.61
C GLU A 79 -13.23 27.57 31.31
N LEU A 80 -12.51 28.08 30.31
CA LEU A 80 -13.08 28.42 29.00
C LEU A 80 -13.68 27.20 28.26
N PHE A 81 -13.06 26.02 28.38
CA PHE A 81 -13.59 24.80 27.78
C PHE A 81 -14.92 24.38 28.43
N ILE A 82 -15.01 24.38 29.76
CA ILE A 82 -16.24 24.03 30.47
C ILE A 82 -17.35 25.09 30.27
N GLU A 83 -17.02 26.39 30.31
CA GLU A 83 -17.97 27.46 29.96
C GLU A 83 -18.53 27.29 28.55
N PHE A 84 -17.70 26.89 27.57
CA PHE A 84 -18.17 26.58 26.22
C PHE A 84 -19.19 25.43 26.22
N LEU A 85 -18.83 24.28 26.81
CA LEU A 85 -19.70 23.10 26.84
C LEU A 85 -21.06 23.38 27.49
N GLU A 86 -21.09 24.15 28.58
CA GLU A 86 -22.34 24.60 29.22
C GLU A 86 -23.12 25.57 28.32
N SER A 87 -22.45 26.55 27.69
CA SER A 87 -23.12 27.61 26.92
C SER A 87 -23.79 27.11 25.63
N GLU A 88 -23.17 26.19 24.90
CA GLU A 88 -23.73 25.55 23.70
C GLU A 88 -24.66 24.37 24.03
N ASN A 89 -24.91 24.09 25.32
CA ASN A 89 -25.79 23.03 25.80
C ASN A 89 -25.36 21.64 25.28
N ILE A 90 -24.06 21.35 25.36
CA ILE A 90 -23.49 20.06 24.97
C ILE A 90 -23.98 18.98 25.95
N VAL A 91 -24.39 17.83 25.42
CA VAL A 91 -24.75 16.64 26.21
C VAL A 91 -23.48 15.81 26.40
N TYR A 92 -22.85 15.97 27.58
CA TYR A 92 -21.62 15.26 27.92
C TYR A 92 -21.58 14.80 29.39
N THR A 93 -20.66 13.89 29.67
CA THR A 93 -20.10 13.64 30.99
C THR A 93 -18.58 13.75 30.85
N GLN A 94 -17.95 14.67 31.58
CA GLN A 94 -16.49 14.72 31.66
C GLN A 94 -16.00 13.50 32.45
N LEU A 95 -15.03 12.77 31.89
CA LEU A 95 -14.44 11.60 32.53
C LEU A 95 -13.14 11.97 33.23
N ASN A 96 -12.26 12.71 32.55
CA ASN A 96 -11.02 13.23 33.14
C ASN A 96 -10.50 14.49 32.42
N GLU A 97 -9.60 15.20 33.10
CA GLU A 97 -8.74 16.28 32.60
C GLU A 97 -7.27 15.87 32.83
N PHE A 98 -6.44 16.01 31.81
CA PHE A 98 -5.04 15.58 31.79
C PHE A 98 -4.11 16.80 31.74
N GLU A 99 -3.02 16.78 32.51
CA GLU A 99 -2.17 17.97 32.73
C GLU A 99 -0.65 17.69 32.74
N GLU A 100 -0.22 16.48 33.11
CA GLU A 100 1.20 16.15 33.31
C GLU A 100 1.92 15.74 32.03
N VAL A 101 1.48 14.64 31.40
CA VAL A 101 2.12 14.02 30.23
C VAL A 101 1.25 14.10 28.97
N PHE A 102 -0.03 14.42 29.14
CA PHE A 102 -0.97 14.73 28.08
C PHE A 102 -1.75 15.98 28.48
N ASN A 103 -2.01 16.91 27.56
CA ASN A 103 -2.77 18.14 27.82
C ASN A 103 -4.11 18.04 27.11
N GLY A 104 -5.19 17.84 27.85
CA GLY A 104 -6.45 17.47 27.21
C GLY A 104 -7.57 17.02 28.13
N PHE A 105 -8.64 16.57 27.50
CA PHE A 105 -9.86 16.10 28.16
C PHE A 105 -10.28 14.74 27.62
N SER A 106 -10.96 13.94 28.45
CA SER A 106 -11.77 12.83 27.97
C SER A 106 -13.24 13.05 28.34
N LEU A 107 -14.10 12.96 27.32
CA LEU A 107 -15.54 13.18 27.45
C LEU A 107 -16.31 11.95 26.95
N PHE A 108 -17.37 11.60 27.66
CA PHE A 108 -18.46 10.80 27.11
C PHE A 108 -19.53 11.77 26.57
N ILE A 109 -19.54 12.01 25.26
CA ILE A 109 -20.27 13.10 24.58
C ILE A 109 -21.27 12.55 23.55
N GLN A 110 -22.36 13.29 23.29
CA GLN A 110 -23.25 12.99 22.17
C GLN A 110 -22.55 13.30 20.83
N ALA A 111 -22.47 12.31 19.94
CA ALA A 111 -21.71 12.36 18.70
C ALA A 111 -22.09 13.56 17.79
N ASP A 112 -23.38 13.85 17.60
CA ASP A 112 -23.86 14.98 16.78
C ASP A 112 -23.67 16.38 17.38
N GLN A 113 -22.87 16.48 18.46
CA GLN A 113 -22.41 17.75 19.03
C GLN A 113 -20.87 17.90 18.98
N ILE A 114 -20.12 16.90 18.54
CA ILE A 114 -18.64 16.95 18.49
C ILE A 114 -18.14 18.03 17.53
N GLU A 115 -18.81 18.25 16.40
CA GLU A 115 -18.42 19.30 15.44
C GLU A 115 -18.47 20.71 16.04
N MET A 116 -19.28 20.95 17.09
CA MET A 116 -19.34 22.24 17.79
C MET A 116 -18.00 22.58 18.47
N LEU A 117 -17.28 21.56 18.96
CA LEU A 117 -15.96 21.71 19.58
C LEU A 117 -14.90 22.28 18.61
N THR A 118 -15.08 22.11 17.30
CA THR A 118 -14.13 22.62 16.28
C THR A 118 -14.08 24.15 16.19
N SER A 119 -15.00 24.85 16.86
CA SER A 119 -14.99 26.31 17.00
C SER A 119 -13.95 26.83 18.00
N LEU A 120 -13.36 25.94 18.82
CA LEU A 120 -12.35 26.27 19.82
C LEU A 120 -10.94 26.15 19.24
N ASP A 121 -10.28 27.30 19.04
CA ASP A 121 -9.00 27.39 18.34
C ASP A 121 -7.80 26.83 19.12
N PHE A 122 -7.95 26.53 20.42
CA PHE A 122 -6.93 25.89 21.26
C PHE A 122 -6.93 24.35 21.20
N ILE A 123 -7.96 23.72 20.61
CA ILE A 123 -7.98 22.25 20.40
C ILE A 123 -7.12 21.89 19.18
N ASN A 124 -6.30 20.84 19.30
CA ASN A 124 -5.50 20.31 18.20
C ASN A 124 -6.27 19.25 17.41
N ILE A 125 -6.61 18.14 18.07
CA ILE A 125 -7.29 17.00 17.46
C ILE A 125 -8.29 16.35 18.43
N ILE A 126 -9.40 15.86 17.87
CA ILE A 126 -10.44 15.09 18.56
C ILE A 126 -10.37 13.65 18.05
N GLN A 127 -10.10 12.72 18.95
CA GLN A 127 -9.82 11.32 18.67
C GLN A 127 -10.80 10.39 19.38
N ARG A 128 -11.03 9.20 18.84
CA ARG A 128 -11.93 8.23 19.48
C ARG A 128 -11.19 7.45 20.57
N SER A 129 -11.81 7.25 21.73
CA SER A 129 -11.22 6.33 22.73
C SER A 129 -11.25 4.90 22.21
N HIS A 130 -10.11 4.22 22.31
CA HIS A 130 -9.88 2.86 21.83
C HIS A 130 -9.89 1.87 23.00
N VAL A 131 -10.17 0.60 22.72
CA VAL A 131 -10.10 -0.49 23.69
C VAL A 131 -8.80 -1.28 23.54
N TYR A 132 -8.12 -1.52 24.66
CA TYR A 132 -6.87 -2.25 24.78
C TYR A 132 -7.08 -3.51 25.60
N GLU A 133 -6.39 -4.59 25.24
CA GLU A 133 -6.60 -5.92 25.81
C GLU A 133 -5.31 -6.51 26.40
N ALA A 134 -5.47 -7.39 27.40
CA ALA A 134 -4.40 -8.22 27.95
C ALA A 134 -4.72 -9.72 27.79
N VAL A 135 -3.77 -10.50 27.25
CA VAL A 135 -4.01 -11.88 26.78
C VAL A 135 -3.11 -12.88 27.51
N ASP A 136 -3.70 -13.69 28.39
CA ASP A 136 -3.06 -14.85 29.01
C ASP A 136 -3.21 -16.11 28.15
N ASN A 137 -2.23 -16.44 27.32
CA ASN A 137 -2.12 -17.79 26.75
C ASN A 137 -1.37 -18.71 27.71
N LYS A 138 -1.85 -19.96 27.87
CA LYS A 138 -1.19 -21.02 28.65
C LYS A 138 -0.87 -22.20 27.73
N ASP A 139 0.38 -22.64 27.71
CA ASP A 139 0.84 -23.78 26.91
C ASP A 139 1.71 -24.75 27.73
N ALA A 140 2.05 -25.90 27.15
CA ALA A 140 2.66 -27.06 27.80
C ALA A 140 4.17 -27.23 27.49
N ASP A 141 4.99 -26.48 28.25
CA ASP A 141 6.39 -26.80 28.62
C ASP A 141 7.38 -27.26 27.53
N PRO A 142 8.02 -26.31 26.81
CA PRO A 142 9.38 -26.47 26.31
C PRO A 142 10.38 -26.24 27.46
N GLU A 143 10.71 -27.31 28.19
CA GLU A 143 11.59 -27.30 29.39
C GLU A 143 12.92 -26.55 29.20
N GLU A 144 13.42 -26.50 27.96
CA GLU A 144 14.59 -25.74 27.50
C GLU A 144 14.46 -24.21 27.77
N GLN A 145 13.31 -23.62 27.44
CA GLN A 145 13.07 -22.18 27.53
C GLN A 145 13.01 -21.71 29.00
N PHE A 146 12.35 -22.49 29.86
CA PHE A 146 12.30 -22.24 31.30
C PHE A 146 13.70 -22.31 31.93
N LYS A 147 14.47 -23.37 31.61
CA LYS A 147 15.86 -23.55 32.08
C LYS A 147 16.76 -22.40 31.65
N ALA A 148 16.66 -21.94 30.40
CA ALA A 148 17.47 -20.84 29.89
C ALA A 148 17.20 -19.52 30.64
N VAL A 149 15.93 -19.16 30.81
CA VAL A 149 15.54 -17.93 31.54
C VAL A 149 15.96 -18.02 33.01
N HIS A 150 15.76 -19.17 33.67
CA HIS A 150 16.19 -19.38 35.05
C HIS A 150 17.72 -19.26 35.22
N ASN A 151 18.50 -19.78 34.27
CA ASN A 151 19.96 -19.66 34.26
C ASN A 151 20.41 -18.21 34.00
N GLU A 152 19.72 -17.46 33.13
CA GLU A 152 20.02 -16.05 32.83
C GLU A 152 19.74 -15.14 34.04
N ILE A 153 18.60 -15.33 34.73
CA ILE A 153 18.28 -14.67 36.01
C ILE A 153 19.31 -15.03 37.08
N SER A 154 19.68 -16.31 37.17
CA SER A 154 20.70 -16.78 38.13
C SER A 154 22.05 -16.11 37.88
N ALA A 155 22.48 -16.01 36.61
CA ALA A 155 23.72 -15.32 36.24
C ALA A 155 23.66 -13.82 36.58
N LEU A 156 22.54 -13.14 36.28
CA LEU A 156 22.32 -11.73 36.65
C LEU A 156 22.43 -11.50 38.17
N SER A 157 21.88 -12.39 38.99
CA SER A 157 21.95 -12.26 40.45
C SER A 157 23.39 -12.23 41.01
N THR A 158 24.36 -12.82 40.28
CA THR A 158 25.78 -12.78 40.67
C THR A 158 26.44 -11.41 40.50
N LEU A 159 25.83 -10.49 39.75
CA LEU A 159 26.31 -9.12 39.57
C LEU A 159 26.03 -8.22 40.79
N GLY A 160 25.26 -8.70 41.77
CA GLY A 160 24.86 -7.93 42.96
C GLY A 160 23.76 -6.90 42.73
N LEU A 161 23.37 -6.68 41.47
CA LEU A 161 22.23 -5.86 41.06
C LEU A 161 20.92 -6.64 41.25
N THR A 162 19.88 -5.94 41.68
CA THR A 162 18.55 -6.45 42.03
C THR A 162 17.38 -5.50 41.74
N GLY A 163 17.65 -4.33 41.13
CA GLY A 163 16.68 -3.25 40.91
C GLY A 163 16.37 -2.42 42.17
N LYS A 164 17.19 -2.51 43.22
CA LYS A 164 16.92 -1.90 44.52
C LYS A 164 16.94 -0.37 44.42
N GLY A 165 15.82 0.25 44.75
CA GLY A 165 15.65 1.70 44.76
C GLY A 165 14.95 2.26 43.51
N VAL A 166 14.84 1.45 42.46
CA VAL A 166 14.10 1.80 41.24
C VAL A 166 12.60 1.50 41.45
N LYS A 167 11.76 2.47 41.09
CA LYS A 167 10.30 2.35 41.01
C LYS A 167 9.91 1.94 39.60
N ILE A 168 8.92 1.04 39.49
CA ILE A 168 8.40 0.57 38.22
C ILE A 168 6.87 0.63 38.28
N GLY A 169 6.29 1.50 37.46
CA GLY A 169 4.86 1.52 37.16
C GLY A 169 4.47 0.33 36.29
N VAL A 170 3.38 -0.35 36.64
CA VAL A 170 2.82 -1.47 35.86
C VAL A 170 1.38 -1.10 35.52
N ILE A 171 1.14 -0.79 34.23
CA ILE A 171 -0.18 -0.42 33.71
C ILE A 171 -0.82 -1.67 33.11
N ASP A 172 -1.79 -2.26 33.82
CA ASP A 172 -2.31 -3.60 33.54
C ASP A 172 -3.69 -3.86 34.21
N THR A 173 -4.10 -5.13 34.39
CA THR A 173 -5.31 -5.57 35.09
C THR A 173 -5.25 -5.45 36.62
N GLY A 174 -4.10 -5.04 37.18
CA GLY A 174 -3.84 -4.85 38.61
C GLY A 174 -2.70 -5.71 39.15
N ILE A 175 -2.77 -6.08 40.43
CA ILE A 175 -1.81 -7.00 41.08
C ILE A 175 -2.42 -7.67 42.33
N ASP A 176 -2.19 -8.97 42.53
CA ASP A 176 -2.42 -9.62 43.84
C ASP A 176 -1.20 -9.32 44.75
N PHE A 177 -1.17 -8.11 45.30
CA PHE A 177 -0.10 -7.68 46.22
C PHE A 177 -0.05 -8.44 47.57
N HIS A 178 -0.94 -9.42 47.79
CA HIS A 178 -0.82 -10.37 48.90
C HIS A 178 -0.03 -11.64 48.53
N HIS A 179 0.25 -11.85 47.23
CA HIS A 179 1.02 -12.99 46.74
C HIS A 179 2.40 -13.06 47.42
N PRO A 180 2.82 -14.24 47.94
CA PRO A 180 4.01 -14.36 48.79
C PRO A 180 5.29 -13.83 48.13
N ASP A 181 5.42 -14.01 46.82
CA ASP A 181 6.58 -13.62 46.02
C ASP A 181 6.51 -12.16 45.51
N LEU A 182 5.45 -11.38 45.82
CA LEU A 182 5.27 -10.00 45.32
C LEU A 182 4.98 -8.95 46.41
N LYS A 183 4.44 -9.36 47.56
CA LYS A 183 4.08 -8.48 48.68
C LYS A 183 5.22 -7.59 49.23
N HIS A 184 6.48 -7.93 48.94
CA HIS A 184 7.65 -7.13 49.31
C HIS A 184 7.94 -6.02 48.29
N ALA A 185 7.56 -6.23 47.03
CA ALA A 185 7.84 -5.34 45.90
C ALA A 185 6.80 -4.21 45.80
N TYR A 186 5.50 -4.52 45.95
CA TYR A 186 4.41 -3.53 45.89
C TYR A 186 4.60 -2.34 46.84
N LYS A 187 4.41 -1.11 46.35
CA LYS A 187 4.52 0.16 47.12
C LYS A 187 3.34 1.11 46.97
N GLY A 188 2.61 1.07 45.86
CA GLY A 188 1.55 2.05 45.58
C GLY A 188 0.86 1.81 44.24
N GLY A 189 0.30 2.88 43.68
CA GLY A 189 -0.57 2.85 42.51
C GLY A 189 -2.06 2.85 42.85
N ALA A 190 -2.88 2.91 41.80
CA ALA A 190 -4.29 3.27 41.86
C ALA A 190 -5.16 2.42 40.92
N ASN A 191 -6.49 2.57 41.02
CA ASN A 191 -7.45 1.93 40.11
C ASN A 191 -8.18 2.98 39.27
N PHE A 192 -8.13 2.82 37.94
CA PHE A 192 -8.75 3.70 36.96
C PHE A 192 -9.87 3.02 36.15
N VAL A 193 -10.35 1.87 36.64
CA VAL A 193 -11.54 1.17 36.12
C VAL A 193 -12.76 1.53 36.97
N GLU A 194 -13.86 1.93 36.33
CA GLU A 194 -15.14 2.28 36.97
C GLU A 194 -15.90 1.06 37.52
N ASP A 195 -15.34 0.38 38.53
CA ASP A 195 -16.00 -0.69 39.28
C ASP A 195 -16.16 -0.39 40.78
N GLY A 196 -16.13 0.90 41.13
CA GLY A 196 -16.39 1.39 42.50
C GLY A 196 -15.27 1.13 43.50
N ARG A 197 -14.07 0.76 43.03
CA ARG A 197 -12.90 0.45 43.88
C ARG A 197 -11.78 1.47 43.67
N THR A 198 -11.03 1.74 44.73
CA THR A 198 -9.80 2.56 44.69
C THR A 198 -8.52 1.74 44.64
N SER A 199 -8.60 0.43 44.87
CA SER A 199 -7.42 -0.45 45.01
C SER A 199 -7.18 -1.29 43.75
N PRO A 200 -5.93 -1.37 43.22
CA PRO A 200 -5.56 -2.18 42.06
C PRO A 200 -5.51 -3.70 42.36
N LEU A 201 -6.17 -4.18 43.42
CA LEU A 201 -6.10 -5.57 43.86
C LEU A 201 -6.77 -6.52 42.87
N GLU A 202 -5.98 -7.44 42.30
CA GLU A 202 -6.48 -8.61 41.58
C GLU A 202 -6.96 -9.71 42.55
N GLY A 203 -7.74 -10.66 42.03
CA GLY A 203 -8.01 -11.91 42.73
C GLY A 203 -9.04 -11.84 43.87
N ARG A 204 -9.81 -10.75 43.97
CA ARG A 204 -10.82 -10.56 45.01
C ARG A 204 -12.12 -9.97 44.42
N ASN A 205 -13.23 -10.17 45.13
CA ASN A 205 -14.54 -9.53 44.89
C ASN A 205 -15.06 -9.61 43.42
N GLY A 206 -14.79 -10.71 42.71
CA GLY A 206 -15.24 -10.90 41.32
C GLY A 206 -14.19 -10.63 40.24
N VAL A 207 -12.97 -10.20 40.60
CA VAL A 207 -11.84 -10.15 39.66
C VAL A 207 -11.26 -11.55 39.43
N THR A 208 -11.52 -12.08 38.24
CA THR A 208 -10.98 -13.35 37.73
C THR A 208 -9.63 -13.21 37.04
N SER A 209 -9.16 -11.98 36.79
CA SER A 209 -7.88 -11.74 36.13
C SER A 209 -6.66 -12.06 37.01
N THR A 210 -5.53 -12.23 36.32
CA THR A 210 -4.20 -12.58 36.82
C THR A 210 -3.07 -11.92 36.05
N HIS A 211 -3.35 -11.19 34.96
CA HIS A 211 -2.34 -10.83 33.97
C HIS A 211 -1.31 -9.86 34.56
N GLY A 212 -1.76 -8.79 35.22
CA GLY A 212 -0.88 -7.86 35.95
C GLY A 212 -0.10 -8.51 37.11
N THR A 213 -0.64 -9.56 37.76
CA THR A 213 0.14 -10.40 38.69
C THR A 213 1.21 -11.23 37.95
N ASN A 214 0.91 -11.78 36.77
CA ASN A 214 1.87 -12.54 35.95
C ASN A 214 3.02 -11.62 35.50
N VAL A 215 2.69 -10.42 35.03
CA VAL A 215 3.62 -9.36 34.59
C VAL A 215 4.52 -8.91 35.75
N SER A 216 3.92 -8.58 36.90
CA SER A 216 4.66 -8.17 38.11
C SER A 216 5.64 -9.24 38.59
N GLY A 217 5.29 -10.53 38.44
CA GLY A 217 6.16 -11.66 38.78
C GLY A 217 7.45 -11.73 37.97
N VAL A 218 7.38 -11.44 36.66
CA VAL A 218 8.57 -11.40 35.78
C VAL A 218 9.50 -10.24 36.14
N ILE A 219 8.94 -9.10 36.58
CA ILE A 219 9.72 -7.95 37.02
C ILE A 219 10.38 -8.23 38.39
N ALA A 220 9.57 -8.45 39.43
CA ALA A 220 10.02 -8.33 40.82
C ALA A 220 9.68 -9.53 41.72
N GLY A 221 9.31 -10.68 41.13
CA GLY A 221 9.05 -11.93 41.85
C GLY A 221 10.23 -12.35 42.74
N LYS A 222 9.95 -12.83 43.95
CA LYS A 222 10.99 -13.24 44.91
C LYS A 222 10.58 -14.43 45.79
N GLY A 223 10.67 -15.63 45.24
CA GLY A 223 10.42 -16.87 45.95
C GLY A 223 10.55 -18.10 45.05
N ARG A 224 9.41 -18.66 44.64
CA ARG A 224 9.34 -19.70 43.61
C ARG A 224 9.51 -19.11 42.21
N VAL A 225 9.04 -17.89 42.02
CA VAL A 225 9.37 -17.04 40.86
C VAL A 225 10.46 -16.09 41.31
N ASN A 226 11.49 -15.93 40.48
CA ASN A 226 12.51 -14.91 40.66
C ASN A 226 12.43 -14.00 39.44
N GLY A 227 12.04 -12.75 39.64
CA GLY A 227 12.02 -11.74 38.59
C GLY A 227 13.42 -11.23 38.26
N ILE A 228 13.54 -10.45 37.20
CA ILE A 228 14.82 -9.85 36.77
C ILE A 228 15.32 -8.80 37.79
N ALA A 229 14.40 -8.06 38.41
CA ALA A 229 14.65 -6.97 39.36
C ALA A 229 13.93 -7.23 40.71
N PRO A 230 14.32 -8.28 41.47
CA PRO A 230 13.57 -8.81 42.62
C PRO A 230 13.49 -7.88 43.85
N ASN A 231 14.17 -6.73 43.85
CA ASN A 231 14.09 -5.70 44.89
C ASN A 231 13.54 -4.35 44.38
N ALA A 232 13.04 -4.28 43.14
CA ALA A 232 12.38 -3.09 42.62
C ALA A 232 11.04 -2.80 43.34
N ALA A 233 10.63 -1.53 43.32
CA ALA A 233 9.39 -1.06 43.89
C ALA A 233 8.27 -1.04 42.82
N ILE A 234 7.30 -1.95 42.93
CA ILE A 234 6.17 -2.01 41.99
C ILE A 234 5.07 -1.04 42.42
N TYR A 235 4.68 -0.16 41.51
CA TYR A 235 3.46 0.65 41.59
C TYR A 235 2.49 0.10 40.54
N SER A 236 1.28 -0.30 40.94
CA SER A 236 0.32 -0.93 40.03
C SER A 236 -0.82 0.02 39.70
N TYR A 237 -0.90 0.40 38.43
CA TYR A 237 -1.97 1.25 37.91
C TYR A 237 -2.93 0.33 37.15
N ARG A 238 -4.09 0.08 37.75
CA ARG A 238 -5.09 -0.79 37.15
C ARG A 238 -5.90 0.00 36.13
N ALA A 239 -5.58 -0.18 34.86
CA ALA A 239 -6.32 0.36 33.71
C ALA A 239 -7.33 -0.65 33.14
N LEU A 240 -7.11 -1.97 33.33
CA LEU A 240 -7.92 -3.00 32.71
C LEU A 240 -8.91 -3.68 33.69
N ASP A 241 -10.11 -3.95 33.18
CA ASP A 241 -11.26 -4.50 33.89
C ASP A 241 -11.12 -6.00 34.22
N ASN A 242 -12.21 -6.65 34.66
CA ASN A 242 -12.21 -8.10 34.93
C ASN A 242 -12.39 -8.97 33.66
N THR A 243 -12.60 -8.36 32.49
CA THR A 243 -12.58 -8.99 31.15
C THR A 243 -11.26 -8.78 30.41
N ASN A 244 -10.26 -8.19 31.09
CA ASN A 244 -8.95 -7.78 30.56
C ASN A 244 -9.02 -6.66 29.51
N LYS A 245 -9.97 -5.71 29.63
CA LYS A 245 -10.18 -4.58 28.72
C LYS A 245 -10.03 -3.23 29.44
N GLY A 246 -9.41 -2.24 28.79
CA GLY A 246 -9.31 -0.86 29.26
C GLY A 246 -9.47 0.13 28.12
N THR A 247 -9.87 1.37 28.42
CA THR A 247 -10.05 2.45 27.43
C THR A 247 -8.84 3.38 27.37
N THR A 248 -8.72 4.22 26.32
CA THR A 248 -7.65 5.23 26.24
C THR A 248 -7.63 6.11 27.50
N THR A 249 -8.78 6.55 28.01
CA THR A 249 -8.88 7.33 29.26
C THR A 249 -8.24 6.62 30.45
N SER A 250 -8.57 5.35 30.69
CA SER A 250 -8.04 4.59 31.83
C SER A 250 -6.51 4.41 31.80
N ILE A 251 -5.91 4.43 30.60
CA ILE A 251 -4.47 4.28 30.38
C ILE A 251 -3.77 5.64 30.47
N LEU A 252 -4.35 6.71 29.93
CA LEU A 252 -3.87 8.07 30.12
C LEU A 252 -3.85 8.44 31.60
N ASN A 253 -4.92 8.19 32.35
CA ASN A 253 -4.97 8.34 33.81
C ASN A 253 -3.84 7.58 34.53
N SER A 254 -3.48 6.40 34.01
CA SER A 254 -2.40 5.57 34.56
C SER A 254 -1.00 6.12 34.25
N LEU A 255 -0.81 6.80 33.12
CA LEU A 255 0.43 7.49 32.74
C LEU A 255 0.59 8.79 33.55
N GLU A 256 -0.46 9.60 33.66
CA GLU A 256 -0.51 10.80 34.52
C GLU A 256 -0.11 10.44 35.97
N GLN A 257 -0.74 9.41 36.57
CA GLN A 257 -0.40 9.00 37.93
C GLN A 257 1.01 8.39 38.03
N ALA A 258 1.52 7.72 36.99
CA ALA A 258 2.89 7.24 36.98
C ALA A 258 3.92 8.38 37.00
N ALA A 259 3.63 9.50 36.31
CA ALA A 259 4.42 10.72 36.38
C ALA A 259 4.30 11.40 37.76
N LYS A 260 3.09 11.54 38.31
CA LYS A 260 2.85 12.12 39.65
C LYS A 260 3.49 11.31 40.80
N ASP A 261 3.49 9.98 40.70
CA ASP A 261 4.22 9.09 41.63
C ASP A 261 5.74 9.10 41.37
N ASN A 262 6.19 9.74 40.28
CA ASN A 262 7.55 9.86 39.78
C ASN A 262 8.26 8.50 39.73
N VAL A 263 7.73 7.56 38.93
CA VAL A 263 8.35 6.25 38.71
C VAL A 263 9.47 6.33 37.68
N ASP A 264 10.55 5.58 37.85
CA ASP A 264 11.70 5.61 36.92
C ASP A 264 11.42 4.86 35.61
N ILE A 265 10.48 3.90 35.64
CA ILE A 265 10.14 2.99 34.53
C ILE A 265 8.62 2.77 34.50
N VAL A 266 8.02 2.71 33.32
CA VAL A 266 6.63 2.25 33.11
C VAL A 266 6.62 1.02 32.20
N ASN A 267 6.01 -0.07 32.65
CA ASN A 267 5.74 -1.25 31.85
C ASN A 267 4.27 -1.29 31.41
N MET A 268 4.05 -1.35 30.09
CA MET A 268 2.74 -1.48 29.46
C MET A 268 2.65 -2.84 28.74
N SER A 269 2.13 -3.85 29.44
CA SER A 269 1.96 -5.22 28.93
C SER A 269 0.62 -5.44 28.22
N ILE A 270 0.00 -4.36 27.78
CA ILE A 270 -1.33 -4.28 27.16
C ILE A 270 -1.19 -3.94 25.67
N GLY A 271 -2.26 -4.05 24.88
CA GLY A 271 -2.25 -3.47 23.54
C GLY A 271 -3.53 -3.69 22.72
N ASN A 272 -3.57 -3.10 21.53
CA ASN A 272 -4.67 -3.25 20.58
C ASN A 272 -4.17 -3.74 19.20
N LYS A 273 -4.86 -3.39 18.11
CA LYS A 273 -4.46 -3.70 16.71
C LYS A 273 -4.23 -2.45 15.85
N ASN A 274 -4.28 -1.27 16.44
CA ASN A 274 -4.08 0.00 15.74
C ASN A 274 -2.59 0.19 15.47
N ASN A 275 -2.17 0.21 14.20
CA ASN A 275 -0.79 0.49 13.81
C ASN A 275 -0.68 1.96 13.41
N ASN A 276 -0.84 2.83 14.41
CA ASN A 276 -0.70 4.28 14.32
C ASN A 276 0.33 4.75 15.38
N PRO A 277 1.36 5.55 15.01
CA PRO A 277 2.23 6.22 15.96
C PRO A 277 1.72 7.61 16.38
N ASP A 278 0.61 8.09 15.81
CA ASP A 278 0.08 9.45 15.92
C ASP A 278 -1.29 9.49 16.64
N THR A 279 -1.37 8.97 17.87
CA THR A 279 -2.56 9.09 18.74
C THR A 279 -2.25 9.74 20.07
N SER A 280 -3.27 10.22 20.77
CA SER A 280 -3.17 10.84 22.10
C SER A 280 -2.42 9.94 23.09
N LEU A 281 -2.60 8.61 22.98
CA LEU A 281 -1.84 7.67 23.80
C LEU A 281 -0.35 7.62 23.42
N THR A 282 0.01 7.60 22.14
CA THR A 282 1.43 7.60 21.74
C THR A 282 2.09 8.95 22.00
N LYS A 283 1.37 10.08 21.88
CA LYS A 283 1.78 11.42 22.34
C LYS A 283 2.11 11.40 23.83
N ALA A 284 1.17 10.94 24.67
CA ALA A 284 1.34 10.81 26.12
C ALA A 284 2.52 9.89 26.50
N ILE A 285 2.70 8.77 25.80
CA ILE A 285 3.82 7.84 26.01
C ILE A 285 5.16 8.48 25.64
N ASN A 286 5.24 9.17 24.50
CA ASN A 286 6.46 9.86 24.11
C ASN A 286 6.80 10.96 25.13
N ASN A 287 5.82 11.75 25.55
CA ASN A 287 5.99 12.76 26.60
C ASN A 287 6.45 12.15 27.94
N THR A 288 5.88 11.00 28.33
CA THR A 288 6.34 10.23 29.50
C THR A 288 7.83 9.88 29.40
N VAL A 289 8.32 9.52 28.20
CA VAL A 289 9.75 9.28 27.96
C VAL A 289 10.59 10.56 28.04
N LEU A 290 10.13 11.67 27.45
CA LEU A 290 10.82 12.97 27.51
C LEU A 290 10.95 13.52 28.94
N ASN A 291 10.04 13.15 29.83
CA ASN A 291 10.13 13.45 31.27
C ASN A 291 11.22 12.66 32.01
N GLY A 292 11.90 11.72 31.34
CA GLY A 292 12.96 10.88 31.89
C GLY A 292 12.51 9.48 32.33
N ILE A 293 11.25 9.10 32.11
CA ILE A 293 10.70 7.81 32.55
C ILE A 293 10.86 6.76 31.45
N VAL A 294 11.49 5.62 31.75
CA VAL A 294 11.70 4.57 30.73
C VAL A 294 10.39 3.82 30.46
N VAL A 295 9.70 4.13 29.36
CA VAL A 295 8.51 3.36 28.95
C VAL A 295 8.91 2.10 28.16
N VAL A 296 8.42 0.95 28.59
CA VAL A 296 8.58 -0.37 27.96
C VAL A 296 7.22 -0.93 27.59
N ALA A 297 7.01 -1.20 26.31
CA ALA A 297 5.70 -1.57 25.74
C ALA A 297 5.75 -2.95 25.07
N ALA A 298 4.70 -3.76 25.23
CA ALA A 298 4.53 -4.97 24.43
C ALA A 298 4.27 -4.64 22.95
N SER A 299 4.85 -5.41 22.01
CA SER A 299 4.60 -5.19 20.57
C SER A 299 3.21 -5.61 20.10
N GLY A 300 2.51 -6.42 20.90
CA GLY A 300 1.28 -7.13 20.52
C GLY A 300 1.52 -8.59 20.09
N ASN A 301 0.43 -9.35 20.07
CA ASN A 301 0.39 -10.80 19.80
C ASN A 301 -0.33 -11.12 18.47
N ASN A 302 -0.16 -10.28 17.44
CA ASN A 302 -0.89 -10.37 16.16
C ASN A 302 -0.03 -10.87 14.98
N GLY A 303 1.12 -11.49 15.24
CA GLY A 303 2.05 -12.03 14.24
C GLY A 303 1.52 -13.26 13.49
N SER A 304 2.23 -13.75 12.46
CA SER A 304 3.59 -13.38 12.02
C SER A 304 3.62 -12.40 10.83
N SER A 305 2.47 -11.89 10.38
CA SER A 305 2.40 -10.91 9.29
C SER A 305 3.11 -9.60 9.65
N LYS A 306 3.63 -8.90 8.64
CA LYS A 306 4.18 -7.53 8.76
C LYS A 306 3.10 -6.52 9.17
N GLU A 307 3.53 -5.38 9.70
CA GLU A 307 2.67 -4.25 10.07
C GLU A 307 1.59 -4.62 11.11
N THR A 308 1.87 -5.61 11.96
CA THR A 308 0.99 -6.12 13.02
C THR A 308 1.34 -5.59 14.41
N VAL A 309 2.40 -4.78 14.54
CA VAL A 309 2.65 -3.98 15.74
C VAL A 309 1.46 -3.06 15.98
N GLY A 310 0.99 -3.02 17.23
CA GLY A 310 -0.11 -2.16 17.66
C GLY A 310 0.30 -1.22 18.78
N GLU A 311 -0.54 -0.25 19.10
CA GLU A 311 -0.42 0.57 20.32
C GLU A 311 -0.45 -0.32 21.57
N PRO A 312 0.30 0.03 22.64
CA PRO A 312 1.22 1.17 22.78
C PRO A 312 2.57 0.98 22.07
N GLY A 313 2.85 -0.21 21.53
CA GLY A 313 4.13 -0.57 20.90
C GLY A 313 4.49 0.20 19.60
N THR A 314 3.59 1.00 19.05
CA THR A 314 3.84 1.94 17.95
C THR A 314 4.58 3.21 18.37
N ALA A 315 4.55 3.59 19.67
CA ALA A 315 5.17 4.83 20.15
C ALA A 315 6.69 4.87 19.86
N ALA A 316 7.16 5.97 19.27
CA ALA A 316 8.52 6.11 18.78
C ALA A 316 9.59 5.98 19.89
N LEU A 317 9.41 6.71 21.00
CA LEU A 317 10.42 6.82 22.05
C LEU A 317 10.47 5.58 22.96
N ALA A 318 9.31 4.95 23.22
CA ALA A 318 9.21 3.75 24.05
C ALA A 318 10.07 2.57 23.54
N ILE A 319 10.48 1.70 24.46
CA ILE A 319 11.15 0.43 24.16
C ILE A 319 10.06 -0.61 23.85
N THR A 320 9.79 -0.87 22.58
CA THR A 320 8.80 -1.86 22.15
C THR A 320 9.43 -3.25 22.11
N VAL A 321 8.82 -4.21 22.79
CA VAL A 321 9.37 -5.55 23.02
C VAL A 321 8.50 -6.63 22.37
N GLY A 322 9.11 -7.39 21.47
CA GLY A 322 8.53 -8.63 20.95
C GLY A 322 8.97 -9.87 21.75
N ALA A 323 8.35 -11.02 21.47
CA ALA A 323 8.68 -12.28 22.13
C ALA A 323 9.68 -13.09 21.29
N SER A 324 10.71 -13.63 21.93
CA SER A 324 11.56 -14.70 21.40
C SER A 324 11.19 -16.07 22.00
N HIS A 325 11.61 -17.12 21.30
CA HIS A 325 11.43 -18.52 21.64
C HIS A 325 12.75 -19.25 21.37
N LEU A 326 13.35 -19.81 22.41
CA LEU A 326 14.53 -20.67 22.33
C LEU A 326 14.14 -22.07 21.87
N ILE A 327 14.73 -22.54 20.76
CA ILE A 327 14.48 -23.87 20.19
C ILE A 327 15.81 -24.51 19.80
N ASN A 328 16.18 -25.63 20.44
CA ASN A 328 17.44 -26.35 20.20
C ASN A 328 18.69 -25.45 20.30
N GLY A 329 18.80 -24.67 21.39
CA GLY A 329 19.91 -23.77 21.67
C GLY A 329 19.98 -22.53 20.76
N LYS A 330 18.93 -22.23 19.99
CA LYS A 330 18.85 -21.07 19.10
C LYS A 330 17.64 -20.21 19.39
N GLU A 331 17.86 -18.91 19.52
CA GLU A 331 16.79 -17.93 19.62
C GLU A 331 16.10 -17.76 18.27
N TYR A 332 14.78 -17.88 18.27
CA TYR A 332 13.88 -17.57 17.18
C TYR A 332 12.89 -16.49 17.59
N THR A 333 12.35 -15.80 16.59
CA THR A 333 11.22 -14.88 16.73
C THR A 333 9.93 -15.67 17.00
N ALA A 334 9.21 -15.41 18.09
CA ALA A 334 8.02 -16.19 18.46
C ALA A 334 6.86 -15.96 17.47
N PRO A 335 6.16 -17.00 16.97
CA PRO A 335 5.22 -16.85 15.84
C PRO A 335 4.09 -15.83 16.05
N PHE A 336 3.52 -15.76 17.26
CA PHE A 336 2.42 -14.84 17.58
C PHE A 336 2.89 -13.39 17.77
N SER A 337 4.17 -13.13 18.06
CA SER A 337 4.60 -11.76 18.37
C SER A 337 4.45 -10.87 17.12
N SER A 338 4.00 -9.65 17.32
CA SER A 338 3.75 -8.69 16.25
C SER A 338 5.03 -8.20 15.56
N ARG A 339 4.90 -7.77 14.30
CA ARG A 339 5.99 -7.36 13.41
C ARG A 339 5.79 -5.94 12.89
N GLY A 340 6.89 -5.24 12.65
CA GLY A 340 6.90 -3.94 12.00
C GLY A 340 6.77 -4.02 10.46
N PRO A 341 7.03 -2.89 9.78
CA PRO A 341 7.30 -1.58 10.37
C PRO A 341 6.04 -0.98 10.99
N VAL A 342 6.17 0.19 11.62
CA VAL A 342 5.02 1.09 11.84
C VAL A 342 4.55 1.62 10.48
N LYS A 343 3.23 1.70 10.23
CA LYS A 343 2.69 1.91 8.86
C LYS A 343 3.04 3.26 8.23
N THR A 344 2.93 4.34 9.00
CA THR A 344 3.14 5.72 8.52
C THR A 344 4.61 6.11 8.56
N SER A 345 5.23 6.08 9.74
CA SER A 345 6.64 6.47 9.98
C SER A 345 7.68 5.48 9.45
N LEU A 346 7.28 4.25 9.10
CA LEU A 346 8.16 3.12 8.75
C LEU A 346 9.12 2.64 9.86
N ASP A 347 8.90 3.07 11.10
CA ASP A 347 9.79 2.76 12.22
C ASP A 347 10.01 1.26 12.44
N ILE A 348 11.26 0.93 12.78
CA ILE A 348 11.70 -0.43 13.06
C ILE A 348 11.19 -0.85 14.43
N LYS A 349 10.05 -1.55 14.43
CA LYS A 349 9.43 -2.13 15.62
C LYS A 349 9.26 -3.66 15.46
N PRO A 350 9.36 -4.47 16.52
CA PRO A 350 9.79 -4.10 17.87
C PRO A 350 11.24 -3.60 17.90
N ASP A 351 11.64 -2.87 18.93
CA ASP A 351 13.03 -2.39 19.11
C ASP A 351 13.97 -3.56 19.48
N VAL A 352 13.46 -4.54 20.23
CA VAL A 352 14.15 -5.77 20.66
C VAL A 352 13.17 -6.93 20.90
N LEU A 353 13.67 -8.16 21.02
CA LEU A 353 12.93 -9.29 21.59
C LEU A 353 13.41 -9.65 23.00
N ALA A 354 12.52 -10.20 23.82
CA ALA A 354 12.85 -10.83 25.11
C ALA A 354 12.08 -12.15 25.28
N PRO A 355 12.38 -12.99 26.29
CA PRO A 355 11.64 -14.23 26.52
C PRO A 355 10.14 -13.96 26.69
N GLY A 356 9.32 -14.52 25.80
CA GLY A 356 7.87 -14.37 25.86
C GLY A 356 7.10 -15.65 25.56
N VAL A 357 7.79 -16.78 25.43
CA VAL A 357 7.20 -18.13 25.35
C VAL A 357 7.49 -18.86 26.65
N SER A 358 6.46 -19.53 27.19
CA SER A 358 6.52 -20.41 28.35
C SER A 358 7.25 -19.82 29.56
N ILE A 359 6.87 -18.58 29.90
CA ILE A 359 7.41 -17.83 31.03
C ILE A 359 6.67 -18.24 32.30
N PHE A 360 7.38 -18.89 33.22
CA PHE A 360 6.84 -19.27 34.53
C PHE A 360 6.76 -18.05 35.47
N SER A 361 5.55 -17.68 35.90
CA SER A 361 5.31 -16.51 36.74
C SER A 361 4.21 -16.73 37.80
N THR A 362 4.05 -15.73 38.67
CA THR A 362 3.10 -15.68 39.79
C THR A 362 1.69 -15.42 39.29
N ALA A 363 0.70 -16.18 39.75
CA ALA A 363 -0.69 -15.98 39.39
C ALA A 363 -1.50 -15.36 40.54
N SER A 364 -2.57 -14.66 40.20
CA SER A 364 -3.60 -14.18 41.13
C SER A 364 -4.35 -15.35 41.77
N ARG A 365 -4.56 -15.31 43.09
CA ARG A 365 -5.09 -16.46 43.84
C ARG A 365 -6.49 -16.92 43.41
N SER A 366 -7.33 -16.03 42.87
CA SER A 366 -8.68 -16.38 42.41
C SER A 366 -8.65 -17.47 41.33
N THR A 367 -7.64 -17.44 40.46
CA THR A 367 -7.48 -18.38 39.34
C THR A 367 -7.16 -19.82 39.79
N THR A 368 -6.78 -20.02 41.06
CA THR A 368 -6.41 -21.35 41.59
C THR A 368 -7.60 -22.24 41.94
N GLY A 369 -8.81 -21.67 42.05
CA GLY A 369 -9.98 -22.36 42.61
C GLY A 369 -9.87 -22.70 44.11
N THR A 370 -8.85 -22.20 44.81
CA THR A 370 -8.58 -22.49 46.23
C THR A 370 -8.27 -21.23 47.03
N THR A 371 -8.22 -21.35 48.35
CA THR A 371 -7.75 -20.28 49.26
C THR A 371 -6.22 -20.22 49.39
N SER A 372 -5.47 -21.09 48.70
CA SER A 372 -4.03 -21.29 48.88
C SER A 372 -3.17 -20.63 47.79
N TYR A 373 -2.09 -19.97 48.21
CA TYR A 373 -1.05 -19.49 47.30
C TYR A 373 -0.11 -20.60 46.77
N THR A 374 -0.23 -21.86 47.22
CA THR A 374 0.62 -22.96 46.72
C THR A 374 0.44 -23.24 45.23
N ASN A 375 -0.73 -22.93 44.68
CA ASN A 375 -1.09 -23.21 43.28
C ASN A 375 -1.18 -21.90 42.46
N ALA A 376 -0.80 -20.77 43.06
CA ALA A 376 -0.90 -19.43 42.47
C ALA A 376 0.30 -19.14 41.54
N TYR A 377 0.55 -20.02 40.58
CA TYR A 377 1.64 -19.93 39.62
C TYR A 377 1.20 -20.52 38.28
N GLY A 378 1.78 -20.04 37.18
CA GLY A 378 1.48 -20.54 35.84
C GLY A 378 2.61 -20.31 34.85
N THR A 379 2.52 -20.97 33.70
CA THR A 379 3.41 -20.80 32.55
C THR A 379 2.63 -20.10 31.46
N TYR A 380 3.19 -19.02 30.90
CA TYR A 380 2.45 -18.07 30.06
C TYR A 380 3.20 -17.67 28.78
N ASP A 381 2.43 -17.40 27.73
CA ASP A 381 2.88 -17.03 26.40
C ASP A 381 2.33 -15.66 25.98
N GLY A 382 3.20 -14.71 25.65
CA GLY A 382 2.83 -13.37 25.19
C GLY A 382 3.98 -12.37 25.16
N THR A 383 3.88 -11.37 24.29
CA THR A 383 4.76 -10.18 24.32
C THR A 383 4.58 -9.35 25.59
N SER A 384 3.43 -9.48 26.23
CA SER A 384 3.12 -9.02 27.58
C SER A 384 4.01 -9.63 28.68
N LEU A 385 4.65 -10.79 28.45
CA LEU A 385 5.64 -11.38 29.35
C LEU A 385 7.09 -10.98 28.95
N ALA A 386 7.30 -10.59 27.70
CA ALA A 386 8.59 -10.12 27.19
C ALA A 386 8.88 -8.66 27.61
N ALA A 387 7.89 -7.77 27.58
CA ALA A 387 8.02 -6.39 28.07
C ALA A 387 8.52 -6.29 29.53
N PRO A 388 7.94 -6.99 30.55
CA PRO A 388 8.37 -6.89 31.94
C PRO A 388 9.77 -7.45 32.18
N TYR A 389 10.21 -8.41 31.37
CA TYR A 389 11.59 -8.86 31.37
C TYR A 389 12.54 -7.68 31.08
N VAL A 390 12.25 -6.89 30.03
CA VAL A 390 13.06 -5.72 29.63
C VAL A 390 12.93 -4.56 30.61
N ALA A 391 11.74 -4.33 31.19
CA ALA A 391 11.56 -3.36 32.28
C ALA A 391 12.43 -3.71 33.50
N GLY A 392 12.55 -5.01 33.82
CA GLY A 392 13.50 -5.49 34.83
C GLY A 392 14.96 -5.24 34.46
N VAL A 393 15.36 -5.47 33.20
CA VAL A 393 16.74 -5.18 32.73
C VAL A 393 17.06 -3.69 32.85
N ALA A 394 16.13 -2.82 32.45
CA ALA A 394 16.26 -1.38 32.64
C ALA A 394 16.40 -1.00 34.13
N ALA A 395 15.70 -1.67 35.04
CA ALA A 395 15.84 -1.43 36.48
C ALA A 395 17.23 -1.83 37.02
N LEU A 396 17.84 -2.91 36.51
CA LEU A 396 19.23 -3.24 36.85
C LEU A 396 20.21 -2.18 36.32
N MET A 397 19.91 -1.56 35.18
CA MET A 397 20.73 -0.49 34.60
C MET A 397 20.61 0.83 35.37
N LEU A 398 19.42 1.20 35.84
CA LEU A 398 19.22 2.40 36.67
C LEU A 398 19.74 2.22 38.10
N GLU A 399 19.72 1.01 38.67
CA GLU A 399 20.43 0.71 39.92
C GLU A 399 21.97 0.78 39.75
N GLN A 400 22.50 0.39 38.59
CA GLN A 400 23.92 0.58 38.25
C GLN A 400 24.28 2.07 38.10
N ASN A 401 23.44 2.84 37.43
CA ASN A 401 23.61 4.29 37.30
C ASN A 401 22.25 4.99 37.04
N ALA A 402 21.74 5.68 38.05
CA ALA A 402 20.51 6.46 37.97
C ALA A 402 20.63 7.74 37.09
N SER A 403 21.80 8.01 36.49
CA SER A 403 22.00 9.11 35.54
C SER A 403 21.87 8.70 34.06
N TYR A 404 21.51 7.45 33.74
CA TYR A 404 21.23 7.06 32.35
C TYR A 404 19.87 7.62 31.93
N THR A 405 19.82 8.36 30.82
CA THR A 405 18.56 8.82 30.23
C THR A 405 17.81 7.66 29.55
N PRO A 406 16.51 7.79 29.26
CA PRO A 406 15.75 6.74 28.58
C PRO A 406 16.33 6.34 27.22
N GLU A 407 16.89 7.28 26.46
CA GLU A 407 17.54 7.00 25.17
C GLU A 407 18.84 6.23 25.37
N GLU A 408 19.60 6.51 26.44
CA GLU A 408 20.79 5.72 26.78
C GLU A 408 20.42 4.31 27.26
N VAL A 409 19.33 4.15 28.02
CA VAL A 409 18.81 2.83 28.42
C VAL A 409 18.35 2.05 27.18
N LYS A 410 17.50 2.66 26.33
CA LYS A 410 17.01 2.09 25.07
C LYS A 410 18.16 1.69 24.14
N ALA A 411 19.10 2.60 23.89
CA ALA A 411 20.25 2.35 23.03
C ALA A 411 21.15 1.25 23.58
N ARG A 412 21.45 1.21 24.89
CA ARG A 412 22.25 0.11 25.49
C ARG A 412 21.59 -1.25 25.33
N ILE A 413 20.28 -1.34 25.54
CA ILE A 413 19.49 -2.58 25.40
C ILE A 413 19.46 -3.03 23.93
N MET A 414 19.19 -2.13 22.98
CA MET A 414 19.19 -2.41 21.55
C MET A 414 20.58 -2.77 21.03
N ASN A 415 21.58 -1.91 21.26
CA ASN A 415 22.94 -2.05 20.75
C ASN A 415 23.58 -3.38 21.16
N THR A 416 23.28 -3.90 22.35
CA THR A 416 23.93 -5.12 22.87
C THR A 416 23.12 -6.40 22.62
N ALA A 417 21.99 -6.28 21.91
CA ALA A 417 21.13 -7.40 21.58
C ALA A 417 21.85 -8.47 20.73
N SER A 418 21.55 -9.73 21.02
CA SER A 418 22.10 -10.91 20.35
C SER A 418 21.27 -11.27 19.11
N ALA A 419 21.93 -11.73 18.05
CA ALA A 419 21.28 -12.03 16.78
C ALA A 419 20.25 -13.16 16.90
N VAL A 420 19.12 -13.03 16.19
CA VAL A 420 17.98 -13.97 16.22
C VAL A 420 17.92 -14.74 14.89
N THR A 421 17.59 -16.02 14.95
CA THR A 421 17.63 -16.93 13.81
C THR A 421 16.50 -16.63 12.82
N ASN A 422 16.84 -16.46 11.54
CA ASN A 422 15.91 -16.23 10.43
C ASN A 422 15.02 -14.98 10.56
N ALA A 423 15.48 -13.93 11.25
CA ALA A 423 14.71 -12.71 11.50
C ALA A 423 15.30 -11.46 10.81
N GLY A 424 14.45 -10.66 10.17
CA GLY A 424 14.77 -9.29 9.73
C GLY A 424 14.63 -8.27 10.86
N VAL A 425 14.91 -6.99 10.56
CA VAL A 425 14.86 -5.92 11.58
C VAL A 425 13.44 -5.67 12.09
N ASN A 426 12.42 -5.84 11.25
CA ASN A 426 11.01 -5.73 11.65
C ASN A 426 10.46 -6.99 12.35
N ASP A 427 11.27 -8.05 12.41
CA ASP A 427 10.93 -9.32 13.05
C ASP A 427 11.56 -9.44 14.45
N ALA A 428 12.71 -8.81 14.68
CA ALA A 428 13.46 -8.92 15.93
C ALA A 428 14.07 -7.61 16.47
N GLY A 429 13.86 -6.48 15.81
CA GLY A 429 14.50 -5.21 16.15
C GLY A 429 16.00 -5.28 16.00
N ALA A 430 16.74 -4.89 17.03
CA ALA A 430 18.19 -5.11 17.10
C ALA A 430 18.56 -6.60 17.33
N GLY A 431 17.66 -7.37 17.94
CA GLY A 431 17.83 -8.77 18.30
C GLY A 431 17.18 -9.11 19.65
N ARG A 432 17.53 -10.27 20.22
CA ARG A 432 17.15 -10.67 21.58
C ARG A 432 18.01 -9.92 22.60
N VAL A 433 17.39 -9.24 23.56
CA VAL A 433 18.05 -8.57 24.69
C VAL A 433 19.05 -9.52 25.37
N ASN A 434 20.26 -9.01 25.58
CA ASN A 434 21.32 -9.68 26.34
C ASN A 434 21.63 -8.82 27.58
N PRO A 435 21.04 -9.12 28.74
CA PRO A 435 21.13 -8.27 29.93
C PRO A 435 22.57 -8.06 30.41
N GLN A 436 23.40 -9.11 30.37
CA GLN A 436 24.79 -9.03 30.80
C GLN A 436 25.60 -8.14 29.86
N ALA A 437 25.34 -8.15 28.55
CA ALA A 437 26.01 -7.26 27.60
C ALA A 437 25.56 -5.80 27.77
N ALA A 438 24.24 -5.55 27.99
CA ALA A 438 23.69 -4.22 28.24
C ALA A 438 24.27 -3.56 29.50
N LEU A 439 24.40 -4.33 30.59
CA LEU A 439 25.00 -3.89 31.85
C LEU A 439 26.52 -3.69 31.77
N ASN A 440 27.23 -4.37 30.86
CA ASN A 440 28.69 -4.28 30.74
C ASN A 440 29.18 -3.39 29.59
N THR A 441 28.31 -2.81 28.77
CA THR A 441 28.77 -1.97 27.65
C THR A 441 29.32 -0.63 28.14
N THR A 442 30.55 -0.33 27.73
CA THR A 442 31.22 0.95 27.98
C THR A 442 30.91 2.01 26.92
N ALA A 443 30.10 1.70 25.91
CA ALA A 443 29.72 2.62 24.84
C ALA A 443 28.28 2.37 24.34
N SER A 444 27.70 3.38 23.69
CA SER A 444 26.44 3.26 22.94
C SER A 444 26.53 4.02 21.62
N ALA A 445 25.87 3.50 20.60
CA ALA A 445 25.59 4.18 19.35
C ALA A 445 24.15 4.68 19.37
N LEU A 446 24.01 5.99 19.28
CA LEU A 446 22.75 6.73 19.21
C LEU A 446 22.64 7.31 17.80
N ILE A 447 21.47 7.20 17.20
CA ILE A 447 21.17 7.73 15.87
C ILE A 447 20.18 8.86 16.09
N LYS A 448 20.41 10.02 15.48
CA LYS A 448 19.40 11.08 15.49
C LYS A 448 18.35 10.75 14.45
N ASP A 449 17.19 10.32 14.92
CA ASP A 449 16.01 10.06 14.10
C ASP A 449 14.98 11.19 14.31
N SER A 450 13.86 11.16 13.59
CA SER A 450 12.83 12.17 13.80
C SER A 450 11.44 11.72 13.42
N HIS A 451 10.51 11.87 14.35
CA HIS A 451 9.10 11.63 14.10
C HIS A 451 8.50 12.82 13.33
N GLN A 452 7.71 12.55 12.30
CA GLN A 452 6.88 13.55 11.63
C GLN A 452 5.44 13.31 12.07
N TYR A 453 4.82 14.35 12.60
CA TYR A 453 3.44 14.31 13.07
C TYR A 453 2.72 15.60 12.66
N GLU A 454 1.39 15.56 12.61
CA GLU A 454 0.57 16.72 12.27
C GLU A 454 0.05 17.40 13.53
N GLU A 455 0.26 18.71 13.65
CA GLU A 455 -0.23 19.52 14.76
C GLU A 455 -0.55 20.92 14.22
N GLU A 456 -1.76 21.42 14.50
CA GLU A 456 -2.33 22.62 13.84
C GLU A 456 -2.43 22.54 12.31
N GLY A 457 -2.60 21.34 11.73
CA GLY A 457 -2.56 21.12 10.26
C GLY A 457 -1.16 21.23 9.65
N LYS A 458 -0.14 21.49 10.48
CA LYS A 458 1.26 21.65 10.05
C LYS A 458 2.02 20.38 10.38
N GLN A 459 2.85 19.94 9.44
CA GLN A 459 3.81 18.86 9.67
C GLN A 459 4.92 19.36 10.61
N LYS A 460 4.85 18.96 11.88
CA LYS A 460 5.89 19.20 12.90
C LYS A 460 6.89 18.04 12.95
N LYS A 461 8.03 18.30 13.58
CA LYS A 461 9.20 17.42 13.61
C LYS A 461 9.76 17.32 15.02
N HIS A 462 9.56 16.17 15.66
CA HIS A 462 10.23 15.87 16.92
C HIS A 462 11.52 15.08 16.66
N ASP A 463 12.65 15.67 17.02
CA ASP A 463 14.01 15.15 16.79
C ASP A 463 14.48 14.37 18.03
N TYR A 464 14.73 13.06 17.90
CA TYR A 464 15.02 12.20 19.04
C TYR A 464 16.22 11.26 18.80
N TRP A 465 16.74 10.63 19.87
CA TRP A 465 17.82 9.66 19.78
C TRP A 465 17.30 8.22 19.85
N ASN A 466 17.68 7.40 18.87
CA ASN A 466 17.26 6.02 18.74
C ASN A 466 18.46 5.05 18.74
N GLY A 467 18.22 3.77 19.06
CA GLY A 467 19.19 2.68 18.92
C GLY A 467 19.18 1.99 17.55
N SER A 468 18.31 2.44 16.64
CA SER A 468 18.12 1.97 15.26
C SER A 468 18.27 3.11 14.26
N LEU A 469 18.40 2.78 12.96
CA LEU A 469 18.50 3.75 11.86
C LEU A 469 17.32 3.57 10.89
N ASN A 470 16.28 4.41 11.02
CA ASN A 470 15.21 4.46 10.03
C ASN A 470 15.71 5.18 8.76
N ILE A 471 15.79 4.45 7.64
CA ILE A 471 16.11 5.00 6.31
C ILE A 471 14.93 5.81 5.76
N ASN A 472 13.73 5.64 6.35
CA ASN A 472 12.47 6.23 5.92
C ASN A 472 12.13 5.82 4.47
N ARG A 473 11.41 6.68 3.73
CA ARG A 473 11.16 6.52 2.29
C ARG A 473 12.25 7.23 1.49
N LEU A 474 13.10 6.47 0.80
CA LEU A 474 14.22 7.01 0.07
C LEU A 474 14.09 6.77 -1.44
N LYS A 475 13.98 7.87 -2.21
CA LYS A 475 13.87 7.83 -3.68
C LYS A 475 15.26 7.80 -4.31
N VAL A 476 15.65 6.65 -4.86
CA VAL A 476 17.01 6.39 -5.36
C VAL A 476 16.98 6.21 -6.88
N GLY A 477 17.68 7.09 -7.60
CA GLY A 477 17.84 7.03 -9.05
C GLY A 477 19.18 7.64 -9.47
N GLY A 478 19.79 7.13 -10.55
CA GLY A 478 21.10 7.58 -11.04
C GLY A 478 22.29 7.12 -10.16
N GLU A 479 23.33 7.95 -10.11
CA GLU A 479 24.45 7.83 -9.17
C GLU A 479 24.06 8.54 -7.86
N PHE A 480 23.51 7.76 -6.93
CA PHE A 480 22.97 8.24 -5.66
C PHE A 480 24.01 8.14 -4.54
N LYS A 481 24.17 9.22 -3.77
CA LYS A 481 24.91 9.23 -2.51
C LYS A 481 24.22 10.08 -1.46
N GLU A 482 23.73 9.43 -0.41
CA GLU A 482 23.22 10.10 0.78
C GLU A 482 24.09 9.81 1.99
N ASP A 483 24.40 10.85 2.76
CA ASP A 483 25.14 10.73 4.02
C ASP A 483 24.20 10.76 5.23
N ARG A 484 24.57 9.99 6.25
CA ARG A 484 24.00 9.97 7.60
C ARG A 484 25.13 9.89 8.63
N THR A 485 24.78 10.03 9.89
CA THR A 485 25.70 10.00 11.03
C THR A 485 25.17 9.07 12.12
N ILE A 486 26.11 8.47 12.86
CA ILE A 486 25.84 7.71 14.08
C ILE A 486 26.67 8.34 15.18
N GLN A 487 26.04 8.80 16.26
CA GLN A 487 26.74 9.34 17.42
C GLN A 487 27.18 8.19 18.33
N LEU A 488 28.48 7.91 18.35
CA LEU A 488 29.07 6.89 19.22
C LEU A 488 29.64 7.56 20.48
N ARG A 489 29.11 7.21 21.65
CA ARG A 489 29.52 7.72 22.98
C ARG A 489 30.35 6.67 23.71
N ASN A 490 31.51 7.03 24.25
CA ASN A 490 32.29 6.17 25.17
C ASN A 490 32.14 6.66 26.62
N TYR A 491 31.48 5.88 27.47
CA TYR A 491 31.25 6.20 28.89
C TYR A 491 32.42 5.83 29.81
N SER A 492 33.39 5.04 29.35
CA SER A 492 34.57 4.69 30.15
C SER A 492 35.64 5.79 30.13
N ALA A 493 36.56 5.75 31.09
CA ALA A 493 37.73 6.64 31.14
C ALA A 493 38.85 6.20 30.18
N GLU A 494 38.81 4.95 29.70
CA GLU A 494 39.80 4.38 28.80
C GLU A 494 39.39 4.57 27.32
N PRO A 495 40.36 4.65 26.39
CA PRO A 495 40.06 4.63 24.97
C PRO A 495 39.51 3.27 24.52
N VAL A 496 38.68 3.27 23.48
CA VAL A 496 38.15 2.06 22.85
C VAL A 496 38.20 2.16 21.32
N THR A 497 38.67 1.09 20.68
CA THR A 497 38.72 0.96 19.22
C THR A 497 37.72 -0.10 18.77
N TYR A 498 36.80 0.27 17.88
CA TYR A 498 35.83 -0.63 17.25
C TYR A 498 36.15 -0.79 15.77
N SER A 499 36.21 -2.03 15.27
CA SER A 499 36.10 -2.32 13.83
C SER A 499 34.64 -2.30 13.42
N ILE A 500 34.31 -1.73 12.25
CA ILE A 500 32.92 -1.56 11.79
C ILE A 500 32.66 -2.45 10.58
N LYS A 501 31.48 -3.08 10.52
CA LYS A 501 31.00 -3.90 9.38
C LYS A 501 29.50 -3.67 9.16
N SER A 502 29.05 -3.65 7.91
CA SER A 502 27.62 -3.72 7.56
C SER A 502 27.22 -5.16 7.19
N GLU A 503 26.04 -5.58 7.65
CA GLU A 503 25.38 -6.87 7.41
C GLU A 503 24.04 -6.61 6.69
N PRO A 504 24.02 -6.41 5.36
CA PRO A 504 22.77 -6.19 4.62
C PRO A 504 21.95 -7.47 4.50
N ILE A 505 20.63 -7.35 4.60
CA ILE A 505 19.66 -8.44 4.49
C ILE A 505 18.76 -8.20 3.28
N GLY A 506 18.78 -9.15 2.33
CA GLY A 506 18.00 -9.08 1.09
C GLY A 506 18.78 -8.45 -0.06
N SER A 507 18.32 -7.31 -0.57
CA SER A 507 18.86 -6.70 -1.80
C SER A 507 20.21 -6.00 -1.58
N SER A 508 21.12 -6.15 -2.55
CA SER A 508 22.46 -5.56 -2.56
C SER A 508 22.59 -4.31 -3.45
N ALA A 509 21.48 -3.80 -4.01
CA ALA A 509 21.49 -2.69 -4.96
C ALA A 509 21.73 -1.31 -4.31
N LEU A 510 21.43 -1.18 -3.01
CA LEU A 510 21.85 -0.06 -2.16
C LEU A 510 22.95 -0.55 -1.22
N LYS A 511 24.12 0.11 -1.24
CA LYS A 511 25.28 -0.25 -0.44
C LYS A 511 25.48 0.75 0.70
N LEU A 512 25.58 0.25 1.92
CA LEU A 512 25.93 1.06 3.08
C LEU A 512 27.46 1.06 3.27
N GLN A 513 28.10 2.18 2.91
CA GLN A 513 29.51 2.45 3.19
C GLN A 513 29.67 2.94 4.64
N THR A 514 30.66 2.38 5.33
CA THR A 514 31.09 2.74 6.69
C THR A 514 32.62 2.89 6.73
N PRO A 515 33.20 3.61 7.71
CA PRO A 515 34.63 3.56 7.98
C PRO A 515 35.02 2.15 8.45
N SER A 516 36.20 1.65 8.13
CA SER A 516 36.60 0.28 8.54
C SER A 516 36.80 0.12 10.06
N SER A 517 37.11 1.21 10.76
CA SER A 517 37.26 1.27 12.21
C SER A 517 37.13 2.69 12.74
N VAL A 518 36.87 2.82 14.03
CA VAL A 518 36.93 4.08 14.78
C VAL A 518 37.64 3.85 16.12
N THR A 519 38.38 4.86 16.59
CA THR A 519 38.82 4.96 17.98
C THR A 519 38.20 6.17 18.66
N LEU A 520 37.73 5.96 19.88
CA LEU A 520 37.25 6.99 20.80
C LEU A 520 38.19 7.02 22.01
N LYS A 521 38.51 8.21 22.51
CA LYS A 521 39.15 8.41 23.81
C LYS A 521 38.14 8.10 24.93
N GLY A 522 38.62 8.02 26.17
CA GLY A 522 37.74 8.03 27.33
C GLY A 522 36.85 9.28 27.34
N LYS A 523 35.57 9.10 27.67
CA LYS A 523 34.54 10.17 27.70
C LYS A 523 34.35 10.93 26.37
N GLU A 524 34.77 10.38 25.23
CA GLU A 524 34.55 11.00 23.91
C GLU A 524 33.19 10.60 23.32
N THR A 525 32.44 11.61 22.88
CA THR A 525 31.31 11.48 21.95
C THR A 525 31.78 11.83 20.54
N LYS A 526 31.43 11.01 19.54
CA LYS A 526 31.98 11.13 18.18
C LYS A 526 30.95 10.79 17.11
N GLU A 527 30.77 11.68 16.14
CA GLU A 527 29.98 11.39 14.94
C GLU A 527 30.73 10.48 13.98
N ILE A 528 30.08 9.37 13.59
CA ILE A 528 30.59 8.39 12.64
C ILE A 528 29.84 8.59 11.31
N PRO A 529 30.49 9.08 10.25
CA PRO A 529 29.83 9.27 8.96
C PRO A 529 29.60 7.92 8.27
N ILE A 530 28.41 7.75 7.72
CA ILE A 530 28.01 6.60 6.91
C ILE A 530 27.36 7.10 5.61
N SER A 531 27.45 6.33 4.52
CA SER A 531 26.85 6.72 3.24
C SER A 531 26.04 5.59 2.61
N PHE A 532 24.79 5.87 2.24
CA PHE A 532 24.00 5.02 1.36
C PHE A 532 24.34 5.35 -0.09
N LEU A 533 24.78 4.34 -0.85
CA LEU A 533 25.28 4.48 -2.21
C LEU A 533 24.55 3.55 -3.18
N SER A 534 24.16 4.06 -4.34
CA SER A 534 23.82 3.21 -5.49
C SER A 534 24.33 3.83 -6.79
N SER A 535 24.75 2.99 -7.73
CA SER A 535 25.11 3.40 -9.09
C SER A 535 23.96 3.21 -10.10
N PHE A 536 22.96 2.41 -9.74
CA PHE A 536 21.77 2.12 -10.55
C PHE A 536 20.76 1.28 -9.72
N MET A 537 19.47 1.58 -9.87
CA MET A 537 18.37 0.83 -9.25
C MET A 537 17.32 0.47 -10.30
N ASP A 538 17.04 -0.82 -10.50
CA ASP A 538 15.92 -1.31 -11.31
C ASP A 538 14.71 -1.73 -10.46
N LYS A 539 14.90 -1.96 -9.15
CA LYS A 539 13.88 -2.49 -8.23
C LYS A 539 13.94 -1.84 -6.85
N GLY A 540 12.86 -1.14 -6.51
CA GLY A 540 12.56 -0.69 -5.15
C GLY A 540 12.13 -1.86 -4.25
N GLY A 541 11.88 -1.56 -2.98
CA GLY A 541 11.45 -2.53 -1.97
C GLY A 541 11.87 -2.13 -0.55
N TYR A 542 11.70 -3.02 0.43
CA TYR A 542 12.21 -2.80 1.78
C TYR A 542 13.68 -3.24 1.87
N TYR A 543 14.57 -2.32 2.24
CA TYR A 543 16.01 -2.57 2.41
C TYR A 543 16.33 -2.51 3.90
N GLN A 544 17.13 -3.47 4.38
CA GLN A 544 17.40 -3.64 5.80
C GLN A 544 18.76 -4.30 6.05
N GLY A 545 19.20 -4.28 7.29
CA GLY A 545 20.42 -4.94 7.73
C GLY A 545 20.85 -4.47 9.11
N TYR A 546 22.11 -4.73 9.45
CA TYR A 546 22.69 -4.31 10.72
C TYR A 546 24.09 -3.69 10.54
N ILE A 547 24.48 -2.79 11.44
CA ILE A 547 25.84 -2.24 11.53
C ILE A 547 26.47 -2.76 12.82
N HIS A 548 27.64 -3.39 12.70
CA HIS A 548 28.37 -4.01 13.81
C HIS A 548 29.64 -3.26 14.11
N PHE A 549 29.72 -2.72 15.32
CA PHE A 549 30.94 -2.20 15.93
C PHE A 549 31.48 -3.29 16.86
N GLN A 550 32.60 -3.90 16.49
CA GLN A 550 33.22 -5.02 17.21
C GLN A 550 34.57 -4.60 17.81
N SER A 551 34.76 -4.87 19.11
CA SER A 551 36.02 -4.63 19.84
C SER A 551 36.37 -5.82 20.73
N SER A 552 37.66 -6.06 20.98
CA SER A 552 38.11 -7.22 21.75
C SER A 552 37.85 -7.03 23.25
N GLY A 553 37.25 -8.02 23.91
CA GLY A 553 36.95 -7.96 25.35
C GLY A 553 35.87 -6.94 25.74
N LYS A 554 35.06 -6.45 24.79
CA LYS A 554 33.93 -5.54 25.01
C LYS A 554 32.68 -6.10 24.36
N PRO A 555 31.47 -5.79 24.87
CA PRO A 555 30.23 -6.01 24.12
C PRO A 555 30.31 -5.39 22.72
N ALA A 556 29.79 -6.11 21.73
CA ALA A 556 29.58 -5.55 20.40
C ALA A 556 28.38 -4.58 20.43
N ILE A 557 28.40 -3.59 19.55
CA ILE A 557 27.28 -2.68 19.31
C ILE A 557 26.70 -3.01 17.93
N ARG A 558 25.42 -3.41 17.91
CA ARG A 558 24.61 -3.87 16.77
C ARG A 558 23.46 -2.89 16.56
N ILE A 559 23.47 -2.19 15.43
CA ILE A 559 22.45 -1.19 15.07
C ILE A 559 21.60 -1.77 13.93
N PRO A 560 20.30 -2.04 14.10
CA PRO A 560 19.43 -2.38 12.97
C PRO A 560 19.19 -1.15 12.10
N TYR A 561 19.14 -1.34 10.79
CA TYR A 561 18.68 -0.33 9.83
C TYR A 561 17.63 -0.90 8.89
N GLY A 562 16.71 -0.06 8.42
CA GLY A 562 15.53 -0.47 7.68
C GLY A 562 14.80 0.71 7.05
N GLY A 563 14.16 0.49 5.89
CA GLY A 563 13.30 1.48 5.25
C GLY A 563 12.88 1.07 3.84
N VAL A 564 12.06 1.91 3.19
CA VAL A 564 11.53 1.66 1.85
C VAL A 564 12.34 2.44 0.82
N ILE A 565 12.95 1.73 -0.12
CA ILE A 565 13.61 2.35 -1.26
C ILE A 565 12.65 2.37 -2.45
N GLU A 566 12.34 3.56 -2.91
CA GLU A 566 11.50 3.83 -4.08
C GLU A 566 12.40 4.12 -5.29
N ILE A 567 12.00 3.65 -6.48
CA ILE A 567 12.78 3.91 -7.71
C ILE A 567 12.61 5.39 -8.08
N GLY A 568 13.69 6.15 -8.00
CA GLY A 568 13.75 7.51 -8.55
C GLY A 568 13.87 7.46 -10.07
N GLU A 569 13.06 8.25 -10.78
CA GLU A 569 13.21 8.43 -12.22
C GLU A 569 14.57 9.08 -12.57
N ASP A 570 15.16 8.75 -13.74
CA ASP A 570 16.41 9.37 -14.21
C ASP A 570 16.28 10.91 -14.24
N PRO A 571 17.09 11.65 -13.46
CA PRO A 571 17.14 13.11 -13.47
C PRO A 571 17.42 13.73 -14.85
N ILE A 572 18.08 13.00 -15.75
CA ILE A 572 18.48 13.47 -17.09
C ILE A 572 17.53 12.91 -18.16
N ASN A 573 16.40 13.60 -18.35
CA ASN A 573 15.44 13.34 -19.43
C ASN A 573 16.14 13.26 -20.79
N SER A 574 17.06 14.19 -21.07
CA SER A 574 17.87 14.17 -22.29
C SER A 574 19.22 14.88 -22.11
N PHE A 575 20.21 14.42 -22.87
CA PHE A 575 21.47 15.12 -23.11
C PHE A 575 21.94 14.78 -24.53
N SER A 576 22.29 15.79 -25.32
CA SER A 576 22.79 15.62 -26.68
C SER A 576 23.78 16.71 -27.08
N ALA A 577 24.66 16.36 -28.02
CA ALA A 577 25.49 17.28 -28.77
C ALA A 577 25.02 17.30 -30.22
N GLY A 578 25.09 18.47 -30.88
CA GLY A 578 24.68 18.66 -32.27
C GLY A 578 25.52 17.87 -33.27
N ALA A 579 26.70 17.41 -32.87
CA ALA A 579 27.49 16.41 -33.57
C ALA A 579 28.33 15.58 -32.59
N ALA A 580 28.44 14.27 -32.83
CA ALA A 580 29.37 13.39 -32.09
C ALA A 580 30.82 13.46 -32.62
N VAL A 581 31.03 14.16 -33.74
CA VAL A 581 32.32 14.38 -34.39
C VAL A 581 32.34 15.84 -34.87
N ILE A 582 33.38 16.62 -34.57
CA ILE A 582 33.42 18.04 -34.97
C ILE A 582 34.86 18.57 -35.09
N ASN A 583 35.10 19.49 -36.02
CA ASN A 583 36.31 20.31 -36.06
C ASN A 583 36.29 21.31 -34.88
N GLY A 584 37.35 21.31 -34.07
CA GLY A 584 37.48 22.17 -32.88
C GLY A 584 37.47 23.69 -33.13
N THR A 585 37.41 24.15 -34.38
CA THR A 585 37.19 25.55 -34.76
C THR A 585 35.71 25.93 -34.87
N LYS A 586 34.79 24.97 -34.99
CA LYS A 586 33.33 25.21 -34.98
C LYS A 586 32.80 25.18 -33.54
N ASN A 587 31.72 25.91 -33.28
CA ASN A 587 30.99 25.78 -32.02
C ASN A 587 30.12 24.51 -32.05
N LEU A 588 30.06 23.79 -30.93
CA LEU A 588 29.23 22.61 -30.74
C LEU A 588 27.96 22.97 -29.94
N PRO A 589 26.74 22.85 -30.52
CA PRO A 589 25.51 22.97 -29.75
C PRO A 589 25.39 21.79 -28.78
N LEU A 590 25.21 22.08 -27.49
CA LEU A 590 24.87 21.11 -26.44
C LEU A 590 23.46 21.42 -25.94
N ASN A 591 22.62 20.40 -25.74
CA ASN A 591 21.26 20.55 -25.23
C ASN A 591 20.98 19.49 -24.18
N TRP A 592 20.25 19.85 -23.13
CA TRP A 592 19.84 18.93 -22.08
C TRP A 592 18.49 19.31 -21.47
N SER A 593 17.78 18.30 -20.99
CA SER A 593 16.60 18.45 -20.15
C SER A 593 16.84 17.69 -18.86
N LEU A 594 16.72 18.41 -17.75
CA LEU A 594 16.71 17.84 -16.40
C LEU A 594 15.28 17.87 -15.85
N ARG A 595 15.01 17.02 -14.86
CA ARG A 595 13.78 17.10 -14.05
C ARG A 595 13.84 18.32 -13.12
N SER A 596 12.66 18.78 -12.69
CA SER A 596 12.56 19.96 -11.80
C SER A 596 13.39 19.77 -10.53
N GLY A 597 14.05 20.83 -10.07
CA GLY A 597 14.94 20.83 -8.91
C GLY A 597 16.41 20.42 -9.19
N TYR A 598 16.72 19.82 -10.34
CA TYR A 598 18.09 19.38 -10.67
C TYR A 598 18.90 20.45 -11.40
N ASN A 599 20.16 20.62 -10.99
CA ASN A 599 21.10 21.60 -11.55
C ASN A 599 22.12 20.92 -12.49
N PRO A 600 22.44 21.51 -13.66
CA PRO A 600 23.38 20.94 -14.61
C PRO A 600 24.84 21.34 -14.33
N SER A 601 25.75 20.41 -14.56
CA SER A 601 27.19 20.64 -14.70
C SER A 601 27.71 19.88 -15.92
N LEU A 602 28.61 20.48 -16.71
CA LEU A 602 29.17 19.87 -17.92
C LEU A 602 30.69 19.78 -17.82
N ALA A 603 31.26 18.61 -18.09
CA ALA A 603 32.69 18.35 -18.03
C ALA A 603 33.20 17.65 -19.30
N LEU A 604 34.47 17.90 -19.64
CA LEU A 604 35.20 17.20 -20.70
C LEU A 604 36.10 16.12 -20.09
N LEU A 605 36.04 14.90 -20.61
CA LEU A 605 36.77 13.73 -20.13
C LEU A 605 37.61 13.10 -21.27
N GLU A 606 38.75 12.51 -20.91
CA GLU A 606 39.45 11.52 -21.74
C GLU A 606 38.54 10.30 -21.96
N LYS A 607 38.40 9.82 -23.20
CA LYS A 607 37.46 8.73 -23.54
C LYS A 607 37.77 7.41 -22.83
N ASP A 608 39.01 6.94 -22.93
CA ASP A 608 39.39 5.58 -22.52
C ASP A 608 39.63 5.46 -21.00
N THR A 609 40.07 6.54 -20.35
CA THR A 609 40.35 6.58 -18.90
C THR A 609 39.18 7.14 -18.08
N LYS A 610 38.18 7.77 -18.72
CA LYS A 610 37.14 8.61 -18.10
C LYS A 610 37.65 9.72 -17.18
N LYS A 611 38.93 10.10 -17.29
CA LYS A 611 39.55 11.15 -16.48
C LYS A 611 39.05 12.53 -16.89
N VAL A 612 38.56 13.31 -15.94
CA VAL A 612 38.12 14.70 -16.17
C VAL A 612 39.33 15.57 -16.55
N LEU A 613 39.24 16.22 -17.71
CA LEU A 613 40.22 17.20 -18.21
C LEU A 613 39.90 18.62 -17.72
N GLY A 614 38.62 18.93 -17.55
CA GLY A 614 38.14 20.19 -16.96
C GLY A 614 36.65 20.42 -17.13
N GLN A 615 36.18 21.56 -16.64
CA GLN A 615 34.76 21.94 -16.61
C GLN A 615 34.40 22.85 -17.79
N ILE A 616 33.21 22.69 -18.36
CA ILE A 616 32.67 23.52 -19.43
C ILE A 616 31.82 24.65 -18.78
N PRO A 617 32.13 25.94 -19.02
CA PRO A 617 31.41 27.04 -18.35
C PRO A 617 29.93 27.10 -18.71
N LEU A 618 29.06 27.09 -17.70
CA LEU A 618 27.60 27.22 -17.86
C LEU A 618 27.07 28.52 -17.22
N ARG A 619 25.94 29.00 -17.72
CA ARG A 619 25.10 29.98 -17.02
C ARG A 619 24.12 29.24 -16.12
N GLN A 620 23.79 29.82 -14.96
CA GLN A 620 22.78 29.26 -14.06
C GLN A 620 21.44 29.09 -14.78
N GLY A 621 20.77 27.95 -14.59
CA GLY A 621 19.49 27.64 -15.23
C GLY A 621 19.55 27.34 -16.74
N ALA A 622 20.73 27.26 -17.36
CA ALA A 622 20.85 26.91 -18.77
C ALA A 622 20.37 25.47 -19.06
N THR A 623 19.66 25.30 -20.18
CA THR A 623 19.27 24.01 -20.78
C THR A 623 19.97 23.73 -22.11
N SER A 624 20.75 24.69 -22.62
CA SER A 624 21.59 24.53 -23.81
C SER A 624 22.80 25.47 -23.78
N LEU A 625 23.80 25.15 -24.60
CA LEU A 625 25.03 25.94 -24.79
C LEU A 625 25.52 25.82 -26.23
N SER A 626 25.85 26.94 -26.89
CA SER A 626 26.71 26.92 -28.07
C SER A 626 28.16 26.95 -27.60
N TRP A 627 28.77 25.78 -27.47
CA TRP A 627 30.10 25.65 -26.87
C TRP A 627 31.20 26.00 -27.87
N ASP A 628 32.09 26.92 -27.52
CA ASP A 628 33.23 27.39 -28.32
C ASP A 628 34.47 26.46 -28.25
N MET A 629 34.28 25.27 -27.67
CA MET A 629 35.29 24.25 -27.43
C MET A 629 36.36 24.65 -26.39
N ILE A 630 36.07 25.63 -25.52
CA ILE A 630 36.93 26.03 -24.40
C ILE A 630 36.46 25.40 -23.08
N TYR A 631 37.38 24.79 -22.33
CA TYR A 631 37.14 24.21 -21.01
C TYR A 631 38.12 24.78 -19.96
N ASN A 632 37.65 24.89 -18.72
CA ASN A 632 38.40 25.46 -17.62
C ASN A 632 39.17 24.36 -16.88
N THR A 633 40.48 24.59 -16.70
CA THR A 633 41.37 23.74 -15.88
C THR A 633 41.91 24.56 -14.69
N PRO A 634 42.48 23.94 -13.64
CA PRO A 634 43.15 24.66 -12.56
C PRO A 634 44.32 25.54 -13.04
N GLY A 635 44.89 25.28 -14.22
CA GLY A 635 45.90 26.10 -14.88
C GLY A 635 45.33 27.12 -15.88
N GLY A 636 44.04 27.44 -15.80
CA GLY A 636 43.34 28.35 -16.71
C GLY A 636 42.58 27.66 -17.84
N ASN A 637 42.00 28.47 -18.72
CA ASN A 637 41.14 28.04 -19.82
C ASN A 637 41.99 27.42 -20.95
N LYS A 638 41.52 26.31 -21.53
CA LYS A 638 42.15 25.63 -22.66
C LYS A 638 41.12 25.39 -23.77
N LYS A 639 41.54 25.53 -25.02
CA LYS A 639 40.75 25.05 -26.17
C LYS A 639 41.07 23.58 -26.43
N ILE A 640 40.08 22.81 -26.88
CA ILE A 640 40.25 21.39 -27.22
C ILE A 640 41.18 21.20 -28.43
N SER A 641 41.86 20.05 -28.49
CA SER A 641 42.64 19.58 -29.64
C SER A 641 42.01 18.34 -30.27
N ASP A 642 42.41 17.99 -31.49
CA ASP A 642 42.02 16.73 -32.15
C ASP A 642 42.28 15.53 -31.23
N GLY A 643 41.33 14.58 -31.20
CA GLY A 643 41.33 13.46 -30.25
C GLY A 643 39.94 12.91 -29.93
N ASP A 644 39.90 11.84 -29.14
CA ASP A 644 38.69 11.11 -28.74
C ASP A 644 38.36 11.39 -27.26
N TYR A 645 37.16 11.91 -26.99
CA TYR A 645 36.72 12.40 -25.68
C TYR A 645 35.32 11.89 -25.30
N LEU A 646 34.93 12.14 -24.04
CA LEU A 646 33.55 12.09 -23.58
C LEU A 646 33.15 13.47 -23.05
N LEU A 647 31.93 13.90 -23.38
CA LEU A 647 31.23 14.97 -22.67
C LEU A 647 30.37 14.34 -21.59
N ARG A 648 30.49 14.81 -20.35
CA ARG A 648 29.64 14.40 -19.22
C ARG A 648 28.72 15.53 -18.82
N LEU A 649 27.41 15.31 -18.94
CA LEU A 649 26.43 16.06 -18.15
C LEU A 649 26.29 15.38 -16.79
N THR A 650 26.30 16.16 -15.72
CA THR A 650 25.82 15.77 -14.39
C THR A 650 24.58 16.58 -14.05
N GLY A 651 23.48 15.94 -13.68
CA GLY A 651 22.30 16.58 -13.09
C GLY A 651 22.26 16.27 -11.60
N SER A 652 22.16 17.28 -10.73
CA SER A 652 22.24 17.08 -9.26
C SER A 652 21.19 17.87 -8.46
N ALA A 653 20.59 17.23 -7.46
CA ALA A 653 19.67 17.82 -6.49
C ALA A 653 19.89 17.14 -5.12
N GLY A 654 20.49 17.87 -4.17
CA GLY A 654 20.85 17.32 -2.86
C GLY A 654 21.80 16.11 -2.98
N SER A 655 21.39 14.99 -2.39
CA SER A 655 22.07 13.68 -2.42
C SER A 655 21.91 12.90 -3.74
N SER A 656 20.92 13.27 -4.56
CA SER A 656 20.64 12.59 -5.82
C SER A 656 21.41 13.22 -6.97
N SER A 657 22.13 12.38 -7.73
CA SER A 657 22.78 12.80 -8.96
C SER A 657 22.59 11.77 -10.08
N ALA A 658 22.73 12.21 -11.32
CA ALA A 658 22.91 11.31 -12.45
C ALA A 658 23.95 11.87 -13.40
N ILE A 659 24.64 10.97 -14.10
CA ILE A 659 25.63 11.30 -15.12
C ILE A 659 25.20 10.74 -16.47
N LYS A 660 25.45 11.50 -17.54
CA LYS A 660 25.22 11.06 -18.92
C LYS A 660 26.46 11.41 -19.74
N ASP A 661 27.24 10.38 -20.06
CA ASP A 661 28.41 10.48 -20.92
C ASP A 661 27.97 10.34 -22.39
N ILE A 662 28.37 11.27 -23.27
CA ILE A 662 28.23 11.15 -24.73
C ILE A 662 29.60 11.27 -25.42
N PRO A 663 29.91 10.45 -26.44
CA PRO A 663 31.19 10.48 -27.14
C PRO A 663 31.34 11.71 -28.04
N LEU A 664 32.56 12.26 -28.05
CA LEU A 664 32.93 13.41 -28.87
C LEU A 664 34.31 13.19 -29.50
N LYS A 665 34.40 13.20 -30.83
CA LYS A 665 35.64 13.06 -31.59
C LYS A 665 36.00 14.38 -32.27
N ILE A 666 37.13 14.98 -31.90
CA ILE A 666 37.60 16.24 -32.48
C ILE A 666 38.52 15.94 -33.66
N TYR A 667 38.26 16.55 -34.81
CA TYR A 667 39.02 16.28 -36.03
C TYR A 667 39.08 17.45 -37.02
N SER A 668 40.29 17.84 -37.45
CA SER A 668 40.55 19.09 -38.19
C SER A 668 41.11 18.96 -39.62
N VAL A 669 41.48 17.76 -40.07
CA VAL A 669 42.11 17.58 -41.39
C VAL A 669 41.06 17.47 -42.50
N LYS A 670 41.33 18.09 -43.64
CA LYS A 670 40.40 18.18 -44.76
C LYS A 670 40.36 16.91 -45.62
N PRO A 671 39.18 16.52 -46.16
CA PRO A 671 39.07 15.42 -47.11
C PRO A 671 39.73 15.76 -48.46
N GLN A 672 39.95 14.73 -49.28
CA GLN A 672 40.49 14.83 -50.64
C GLN A 672 39.46 14.33 -51.68
N VAL A 673 39.54 14.80 -52.92
CA VAL A 673 38.58 14.47 -54.00
C VAL A 673 39.32 13.91 -55.20
N LYS A 674 38.78 12.84 -55.81
CA LYS A 674 39.27 12.18 -57.02
C LYS A 674 38.10 11.83 -57.93
N ILE A 675 38.27 11.95 -59.25
CA ILE A 675 37.31 11.50 -60.28
C ILE A 675 37.83 10.21 -60.90
N ASP A 676 36.96 9.26 -61.25
CA ASP A 676 37.37 8.00 -61.86
C ASP A 676 37.59 8.12 -63.37
N LYS A 677 36.69 8.83 -64.08
CA LYS A 677 36.73 9.02 -65.53
C LYS A 677 36.16 10.39 -65.95
N GLN A 678 36.71 10.93 -67.05
CA GLN A 678 36.29 12.22 -67.65
C GLN A 678 35.39 12.07 -68.88
N THR A 679 34.97 10.84 -69.20
CA THR A 679 34.00 10.54 -70.26
C THR A 679 33.09 9.46 -69.72
N VAL A 680 31.79 9.73 -69.58
CA VAL A 680 30.87 8.83 -68.89
C VAL A 680 29.57 8.60 -69.67
N GLN A 681 29.29 7.32 -69.89
CA GLN A 681 27.96 6.81 -70.23
C GLN A 681 27.04 6.91 -69.00
N ARG A 682 25.75 6.70 -69.20
CA ARG A 682 24.65 6.86 -68.22
C ARG A 682 24.65 8.14 -67.37
N ASN A 683 25.04 9.30 -67.94
CA ASN A 683 25.01 10.63 -67.30
C ASN A 683 25.88 10.64 -66.01
N GLN A 684 26.74 9.65 -65.84
CA GLN A 684 27.07 9.08 -64.54
C GLN A 684 28.54 9.34 -64.20
N ILE A 685 28.77 10.49 -63.56
CA ILE A 685 30.11 10.90 -63.14
C ILE A 685 30.46 10.19 -61.83
N SER A 686 31.31 9.17 -61.90
CA SER A 686 31.82 8.52 -60.69
C SER A 686 33.17 9.08 -60.24
N GLY A 687 33.37 9.08 -58.93
CA GLY A 687 34.63 9.41 -58.28
C GLY A 687 34.67 8.92 -56.85
N GLN A 688 35.75 9.24 -56.15
CA GLN A 688 35.92 8.91 -54.74
C GLN A 688 36.43 10.11 -53.95
N ILE A 689 35.81 10.35 -52.80
CA ILE A 689 36.23 11.28 -51.78
C ILE A 689 36.91 10.47 -50.68
N ILE A 690 38.09 10.90 -50.28
CA ILE A 690 38.91 10.24 -49.26
C ILE A 690 38.94 11.17 -48.04
N SER A 691 38.15 10.84 -47.02
CA SER A 691 38.27 11.43 -45.69
C SER A 691 39.19 10.56 -44.82
N TYR A 692 39.60 11.09 -43.67
CA TYR A 692 40.37 10.32 -42.69
C TYR A 692 39.61 9.11 -42.16
N PHE A 693 38.30 9.25 -41.94
CA PHE A 693 37.45 8.17 -41.46
C PHE A 693 37.50 6.99 -42.44
N SER A 694 37.39 7.24 -43.76
CA SER A 694 37.50 6.18 -44.76
C SER A 694 38.91 5.55 -44.84
N GLN A 695 39.98 6.30 -44.52
CA GLN A 695 41.33 5.73 -44.38
C GLN A 695 41.46 4.82 -43.15
N GLN A 696 40.77 5.13 -42.04
CA GLN A 696 40.68 4.27 -40.84
C GLN A 696 39.68 3.10 -41.02
N LYS A 697 39.07 2.95 -42.20
CA LYS A 697 37.96 2.02 -42.48
C LYS A 697 36.68 2.29 -41.68
N GLU A 698 36.54 3.47 -41.09
CA GLU A 698 35.29 3.99 -40.54
C GLU A 698 34.42 4.52 -41.70
N ALA A 699 33.17 4.06 -41.82
CA ALA A 699 32.26 4.56 -42.86
C ALA A 699 31.84 6.01 -42.58
N ASP A 700 32.14 6.92 -43.50
CA ASP A 700 31.90 8.35 -43.33
C ASP A 700 30.50 8.76 -43.80
N THR A 701 29.47 8.31 -43.08
CA THR A 701 28.05 8.45 -43.47
C THR A 701 27.49 9.88 -43.40
N SER A 702 28.28 10.85 -42.97
CA SER A 702 27.92 12.28 -42.94
C SER A 702 28.90 13.15 -43.73
N LEU A 703 29.78 12.51 -44.51
CA LEU A 703 30.50 13.13 -45.61
C LEU A 703 29.48 13.70 -46.61
N THR A 704 29.37 15.01 -46.68
CA THR A 704 28.51 15.70 -47.64
C THR A 704 29.36 16.26 -48.78
N GLY A 705 28.74 16.35 -49.95
CA GLY A 705 29.35 17.04 -51.07
C GLY A 705 28.29 17.76 -51.88
N SER A 706 28.72 18.82 -52.54
CA SER A 706 27.98 19.48 -53.60
C SER A 706 28.85 19.57 -54.85
N PHE A 707 28.21 19.68 -55.99
CA PHE A 707 28.88 19.86 -57.26
C PHE A 707 28.21 20.95 -58.09
N GLU A 708 28.95 21.47 -59.04
CA GLU A 708 28.56 22.59 -59.90
C GLU A 708 29.12 22.31 -61.31
N LEU A 709 28.22 22.07 -62.26
CA LEU A 709 28.55 21.81 -63.66
C LEU A 709 28.42 23.09 -64.49
N LYS A 710 29.46 23.35 -65.29
CA LYS A 710 29.58 24.51 -66.16
C LYS A 710 29.87 24.11 -67.60
N GLN A 711 29.41 24.91 -68.54
CA GLN A 711 29.76 24.82 -69.96
C GLN A 711 29.89 26.24 -70.48
N ASP A 712 30.95 26.51 -71.24
CA ASP A 712 31.27 27.85 -71.77
C ASP A 712 31.26 28.94 -70.67
N GLY A 713 31.87 28.62 -69.52
CA GLY A 713 31.97 29.47 -68.32
C GLY A 713 30.70 29.59 -67.47
N ASN A 714 29.54 29.18 -67.99
CA ASN A 714 28.24 29.38 -67.35
C ASN A 714 27.80 28.13 -66.57
N ARG A 715 27.37 28.30 -65.31
CA ARG A 715 26.76 27.23 -64.51
C ARG A 715 25.40 26.88 -65.09
N TYR A 716 25.19 25.61 -65.41
CA TYR A 716 23.93 25.11 -65.95
C TYR A 716 23.23 24.08 -65.07
N GLU A 717 23.95 23.47 -64.12
CA GLU A 717 23.41 22.51 -63.15
C GLU A 717 24.29 22.48 -61.89
N SER A 718 23.72 22.21 -60.73
CA SER A 718 24.42 22.07 -59.45
C SER A 718 23.54 21.40 -58.42
N GLY A 719 24.09 20.44 -57.67
CA GLY A 719 23.34 19.72 -56.64
C GLY A 719 24.25 19.06 -55.61
N ASN A 720 23.66 18.22 -54.76
CA ASN A 720 24.42 17.46 -53.77
C ASN A 720 24.92 16.12 -54.36
N LEU A 721 26.08 15.67 -53.88
CA LEU A 721 26.64 14.36 -54.24
C LEU A 721 25.93 13.26 -53.46
N ALA A 722 25.49 12.21 -54.16
CA ALA A 722 25.16 10.94 -53.55
C ALA A 722 26.48 10.19 -53.26
N ILE A 723 26.98 10.31 -52.03
CA ILE A 723 28.23 9.68 -51.57
C ILE A 723 27.89 8.41 -50.79
N ASN A 724 28.59 7.30 -51.09
CA ASN A 724 28.40 6.00 -50.45
C ASN A 724 29.35 5.81 -49.24
N LYS A 725 29.21 4.66 -48.55
CA LYS A 725 29.95 4.35 -47.31
C LYS A 725 31.48 4.24 -47.50
N GLU A 726 31.96 4.00 -48.72
CA GLU A 726 33.39 3.98 -49.07
C GLU A 726 33.89 5.34 -49.59
N GLY A 727 33.07 6.39 -49.50
CA GLY A 727 33.36 7.73 -50.03
C GLY A 727 33.23 7.83 -51.55
N LYS A 728 32.79 6.77 -52.25
CA LYS A 728 32.53 6.83 -53.69
C LYS A 728 31.25 7.57 -53.95
N PHE A 729 31.24 8.47 -54.93
CA PHE A 729 30.07 9.25 -55.28
C PHE A 729 29.72 9.08 -56.74
N THR A 730 28.46 9.36 -57.06
CA THR A 730 27.98 9.32 -58.43
C THR A 730 27.04 10.49 -58.71
N ILE A 731 27.40 11.34 -59.67
CA ILE A 731 26.52 12.39 -60.21
C ILE A 731 25.79 11.78 -61.39
N ASN A 732 24.51 11.47 -61.24
CA ASN A 732 23.66 10.99 -62.32
C ASN A 732 22.81 12.13 -62.90
N ASN A 733 22.36 11.97 -64.13
CA ASN A 733 21.40 12.83 -64.85
C ASN A 733 21.71 14.30 -65.11
N LYS A 734 22.82 14.83 -64.59
CA LYS A 734 23.01 16.28 -64.47
C LYS A 734 23.86 16.96 -65.54
N LEU A 735 24.37 16.23 -66.52
CA LEU A 735 25.16 16.81 -67.62
C LEU A 735 24.30 17.38 -68.76
N ARG A 736 24.95 18.05 -69.71
CA ARG A 736 24.43 18.33 -71.06
C ARG A 736 25.17 17.52 -72.12
N ASP A 737 24.59 17.41 -73.32
CA ASP A 737 25.21 16.67 -74.40
C ASP A 737 26.45 17.44 -74.88
N GLY A 738 27.61 16.78 -74.90
CA GLY A 738 28.91 17.43 -75.07
C GLY A 738 29.71 17.50 -73.75
N ALA A 739 30.77 18.31 -73.76
CA ALA A 739 31.71 18.42 -72.65
C ALA A 739 31.29 19.49 -71.62
N SER A 740 31.66 19.30 -70.35
CA SER A 740 31.36 20.24 -69.27
C SER A 740 32.44 20.26 -68.19
N GLU A 741 32.73 21.42 -67.60
CA GLU A 741 33.52 21.55 -66.37
C GLU A 741 32.69 21.11 -65.16
N LEU A 742 33.33 20.46 -64.19
CA LEU A 742 32.76 19.95 -62.95
C LEU A 742 33.56 20.48 -61.76
N ILE A 743 32.96 21.33 -60.93
CA ILE A 743 33.47 21.73 -59.63
C ILE A 743 32.82 20.83 -58.57
N ILE A 744 33.57 20.39 -57.56
CA ILE A 744 33.08 19.65 -56.38
C ILE A 744 33.55 20.38 -55.12
N LYS A 745 32.63 20.57 -54.16
CA LYS A 745 32.89 21.04 -52.79
C LYS A 745 32.49 19.93 -51.83
N VAL A 746 33.33 19.60 -50.84
CA VAL A 746 33.08 18.53 -49.87
C VAL A 746 33.22 19.07 -48.47
N GLU A 747 32.35 18.60 -47.57
CA GLU A 747 32.45 18.78 -46.13
C GLU A 747 32.39 17.41 -45.44
N ASP A 748 33.41 17.04 -44.66
CA ASP A 748 33.42 15.76 -43.94
C ASP A 748 32.52 15.77 -42.69
N ARG A 749 32.39 14.61 -42.03
CA ARG A 749 31.61 14.43 -40.79
C ARG A 749 32.05 15.28 -39.60
N ALA A 750 33.27 15.84 -39.59
CA ALA A 750 33.70 16.83 -38.60
C ALA A 750 33.37 18.27 -39.04
N GLY A 751 33.01 18.48 -40.29
CA GLY A 751 32.77 19.80 -40.88
C GLY A 751 33.99 20.39 -41.58
N ASN A 752 34.98 19.58 -41.99
CA ASN A 752 36.18 20.04 -42.69
C ASN A 752 35.92 20.21 -44.20
N THR A 753 36.14 21.42 -44.73
CA THR A 753 35.76 21.77 -46.10
C THR A 753 36.92 21.87 -47.11
N VAL A 754 36.66 21.40 -48.34
CA VAL A 754 37.57 21.45 -49.51
C VAL A 754 36.81 21.72 -50.81
N SER A 755 37.49 22.19 -51.87
CA SER A 755 36.94 22.39 -53.22
C SER A 755 37.92 21.89 -54.30
N TYR A 756 37.41 21.37 -55.41
CA TYR A 756 38.13 20.66 -56.48
C TYR A 756 37.45 20.86 -57.87
N THR A 757 38.14 20.67 -59.00
CA THR A 757 37.60 20.90 -60.37
C THR A 757 38.13 19.91 -61.44
N ALA A 758 37.29 19.49 -62.41
CA ALA A 758 37.57 18.57 -63.55
C ALA A 758 36.61 18.80 -64.77
N GLY A 759 36.45 17.86 -65.74
CA GLY A 759 35.46 17.96 -66.85
C GLY A 759 35.02 16.64 -67.57
N ILE A 760 33.76 16.53 -68.09
CA ILE A 760 32.92 15.28 -68.15
C ILE A 760 31.84 15.15 -69.33
N LEU A 761 31.05 14.01 -69.51
CA LEU A 761 30.05 13.62 -70.59
C LEU A 761 28.70 12.85 -70.15
N LYS A 762 27.80 12.23 -71.01
CA LYS A 762 26.28 12.06 -70.79
C LYS A 762 25.45 10.73 -71.21
N GLU A 763 24.24 10.38 -70.60
CA GLU A 763 23.08 9.36 -70.90
C GLU A 763 22.01 9.04 -69.69
N VAL A 764 20.67 8.69 -69.73
CA VAL A 764 19.67 8.92 -68.55
C VAL A 764 18.97 7.77 -67.69
N GLU A 765 18.75 7.90 -66.31
CA GLU A 765 17.70 7.17 -65.43
C GLU A 765 17.47 7.59 -63.89
N ALA A 766 16.25 7.37 -63.26
CA ALA A 766 15.82 7.35 -61.78
C ALA A 766 15.07 8.55 -61.02
N TYR A 767 14.39 8.31 -59.85
CA TYR A 767 13.44 9.21 -59.06
C TYR A 767 13.73 9.48 -57.54
N SER A 768 13.28 10.64 -56.97
CA SER A 768 13.43 11.10 -55.55
C SER A 768 12.65 12.42 -55.19
N LEU A 769 12.92 13.03 -54.01
CA LEU A 769 12.38 14.36 -53.60
C LEU A 769 12.67 15.45 -54.65
N GLY A 770 11.66 16.25 -54.98
CA GLY A 770 11.70 17.30 -55.99
C GLY A 770 11.35 16.82 -57.41
N ASP A 771 11.37 15.51 -57.66
CA ASP A 771 10.85 14.96 -58.91
C ASP A 771 9.33 15.12 -58.98
N ASN A 772 8.82 15.20 -60.20
CA ASN A 772 7.44 15.59 -60.48
C ASN A 772 6.92 14.91 -61.77
N GLY A 773 5.60 14.73 -61.84
CA GLY A 773 4.92 14.05 -62.94
C GLY A 773 4.00 12.91 -62.48
N ALA A 774 3.52 12.10 -63.44
CA ALA A 774 2.47 11.10 -63.19
C ALA A 774 2.84 10.06 -62.10
N GLY A 775 4.01 9.41 -62.23
CA GLY A 775 4.44 8.36 -61.29
C GLY A 775 4.63 8.85 -59.83
N VAL A 776 4.76 10.16 -59.62
CA VAL A 776 4.76 10.78 -58.29
C VAL A 776 3.33 10.93 -57.75
N GLY A 777 2.36 11.28 -58.61
CA GLY A 777 0.94 11.27 -58.25
C GLY A 777 0.43 9.88 -57.86
N ASP A 778 0.87 8.84 -58.57
CA ASP A 778 0.51 7.45 -58.29
C ASP A 778 1.07 7.00 -56.92
N LEU A 779 2.31 7.39 -56.59
CA LEU A 779 2.91 7.20 -55.28
C LEU A 779 2.09 7.86 -54.16
N GLN A 780 1.68 9.11 -54.36
CA GLN A 780 0.87 9.87 -53.40
C GLN A 780 -0.51 9.23 -53.17
N ALA A 781 -1.14 8.70 -54.21
CA ALA A 781 -2.40 7.97 -54.09
C ALA A 781 -2.25 6.69 -53.24
N MET A 782 -1.15 5.96 -53.42
CA MET A 782 -0.84 4.75 -52.64
C MET A 782 -0.58 5.05 -51.15
N LEU A 783 0.23 6.07 -50.85
CA LEU A 783 0.46 6.56 -49.49
C LEU A 783 -0.86 6.82 -48.75
N LYS A 784 -1.73 7.62 -49.39
CA LYS A 784 -3.03 8.03 -48.84
C LYS A 784 -3.92 6.83 -48.49
N LYS A 785 -3.99 5.81 -49.35
CA LYS A 785 -4.80 4.61 -49.12
C LYS A 785 -4.26 3.74 -47.96
N LEU A 786 -2.96 3.80 -47.66
CA LEU A 786 -2.34 3.09 -46.53
C LEU A 786 -2.47 3.82 -45.17
N GLY A 787 -3.13 4.98 -45.14
CA GLY A 787 -3.29 5.81 -43.94
C GLY A 787 -2.15 6.80 -43.69
N PHE A 788 -1.24 6.97 -44.65
CA PHE A 788 -0.16 7.95 -44.61
C PHE A 788 -0.53 9.08 -45.59
N ASP A 789 -1.35 10.03 -45.15
CA ASP A 789 -1.95 11.03 -46.05
C ASP A 789 -0.94 12.09 -46.52
N PRO A 790 -0.55 12.11 -47.82
CA PRO A 790 0.29 13.18 -48.34
C PRO A 790 -0.56 14.44 -48.56
N ASN A 791 -0.05 15.58 -48.05
CA ASN A 791 -0.82 16.82 -47.97
C ASN A 791 -1.48 17.20 -49.30
N LYS A 792 -2.74 17.68 -49.23
CA LYS A 792 -3.63 17.89 -50.39
C LYS A 792 -3.10 18.88 -51.43
N ASP A 793 -2.11 19.68 -51.07
CA ASP A 793 -1.54 20.76 -51.86
C ASP A 793 -0.37 20.31 -52.76
N GLU A 794 0.29 19.17 -52.50
CA GLU A 794 1.51 18.71 -53.20
C GLU A 794 1.26 17.93 -54.52
N LYS A 795 0.20 18.24 -55.29
CA LYS A 795 -0.21 17.43 -56.46
C LYS A 795 0.92 17.19 -57.48
N LEU A 796 1.23 15.91 -57.75
CA LEU A 796 2.21 15.45 -58.74
C LEU A 796 3.67 15.88 -58.45
N ILE A 797 3.98 16.28 -57.22
CA ILE A 797 5.30 16.75 -56.80
C ILE A 797 5.73 15.94 -55.58
N PHE A 798 6.94 15.36 -55.61
CA PHE A 798 7.51 14.62 -54.50
C PHE A 798 8.03 15.67 -53.50
N GLY A 799 7.09 16.25 -52.74
CA GLY A 799 7.35 17.30 -51.77
C GLY A 799 7.81 16.77 -50.43
N ALA A 800 8.16 17.69 -49.53
CA ALA A 800 8.69 17.34 -48.21
C ALA A 800 7.64 16.63 -47.34
N HIS A 801 6.33 16.88 -47.53
CA HIS A 801 5.32 16.11 -46.82
C HIS A 801 5.19 14.70 -47.40
N THR A 802 5.21 14.56 -48.72
CA THR A 802 5.24 13.24 -49.41
C THR A 802 6.44 12.39 -48.98
N GLU A 803 7.64 12.97 -48.89
CA GLU A 803 8.85 12.33 -48.36
C GLU A 803 8.68 11.85 -46.91
N ASN A 804 8.11 12.71 -46.03
CA ASN A 804 7.84 12.31 -44.65
C ASN A 804 6.81 11.18 -44.53
N GLN A 805 5.81 11.11 -45.41
CA GLN A 805 4.84 10.01 -45.42
C GLN A 805 5.45 8.69 -45.94
N ILE A 806 6.43 8.74 -46.85
CA ILE A 806 7.27 7.57 -47.19
C ILE A 806 8.08 7.11 -45.97
N ILE A 807 8.70 8.05 -45.24
CA ILE A 807 9.48 7.77 -44.01
C ILE A 807 8.62 7.13 -42.91
N GLU A 808 7.39 7.60 -42.70
CA GLU A 808 6.47 7.01 -41.72
C GLU A 808 5.99 5.60 -42.14
N LEU A 809 5.70 5.40 -43.43
CA LEU A 809 5.34 4.09 -43.98
C LEU A 809 6.48 3.09 -43.82
N GLN A 810 7.71 3.49 -44.19
CA GLN A 810 8.91 2.67 -44.06
C GLN A 810 9.12 2.22 -42.62
N LYS A 811 8.89 3.11 -41.64
CA LYS A 811 8.98 2.78 -40.20
C LYS A 811 7.88 1.82 -39.73
N TYR A 812 6.62 2.05 -40.10
CA TYR A 812 5.48 1.23 -39.65
C TYR A 812 5.56 -0.23 -40.15
N TYR A 813 6.11 -0.44 -41.35
CA TYR A 813 6.25 -1.78 -41.95
C TYR A 813 7.66 -2.39 -41.86
N GLY A 814 8.61 -1.74 -41.19
CA GLY A 814 9.96 -2.29 -40.97
C GLY A 814 10.88 -2.31 -42.21
N LEU A 815 10.72 -1.35 -43.12
CA LEU A 815 11.54 -1.20 -44.34
C LEU A 815 12.79 -0.33 -44.11
N GLU A 816 13.72 -0.32 -45.07
CA GLU A 816 14.81 0.65 -45.08
C GLU A 816 14.25 2.07 -45.27
N VAL A 817 14.55 2.97 -44.32
CA VAL A 817 13.98 4.32 -44.25
C VAL A 817 14.78 5.27 -45.15
N SER A 818 14.56 5.18 -46.46
CA SER A 818 15.28 5.95 -47.48
C SER A 818 14.66 7.32 -47.78
N GLY A 819 13.38 7.54 -47.46
CA GLY A 819 12.58 8.69 -47.92
C GLY A 819 12.30 8.72 -49.44
N LYS A 820 12.85 7.77 -50.20
CA LYS A 820 12.76 7.72 -51.66
C LYS A 820 11.86 6.57 -52.09
N ALA A 821 11.10 6.79 -53.16
CA ALA A 821 10.38 5.72 -53.85
C ALA A 821 11.30 5.03 -54.86
N ASP A 822 12.31 4.31 -54.36
CA ASP A 822 13.07 3.36 -55.16
C ASP A 822 12.23 2.12 -55.52
N GLU A 823 12.77 1.24 -56.37
CA GLU A 823 12.08 0.05 -56.88
C GLU A 823 11.54 -0.85 -55.75
N SER A 824 12.27 -0.97 -54.64
CA SER A 824 11.87 -1.83 -53.51
C SER A 824 10.67 -1.27 -52.76
N VAL A 825 10.67 0.05 -52.52
CA VAL A 825 9.61 0.78 -51.82
C VAL A 825 8.33 0.82 -52.65
N LEU A 826 8.44 1.14 -53.95
CA LEU A 826 7.32 1.13 -54.90
C LEU A 826 6.62 -0.24 -54.96
N LYS A 827 7.42 -1.31 -55.05
CA LYS A 827 6.92 -2.69 -55.12
C LYS A 827 6.22 -3.11 -53.83
N PHE A 828 6.75 -2.73 -52.66
CA PHE A 828 6.14 -3.04 -51.37
C PHE A 828 4.76 -2.37 -51.21
N MET A 829 4.68 -1.06 -51.46
CA MET A 829 3.44 -0.29 -51.31
C MET A 829 2.32 -0.82 -52.22
N THR A 830 2.66 -1.15 -53.46
CA THR A 830 1.73 -1.69 -54.47
C THR A 830 1.06 -2.99 -53.99
N ASN A 831 1.80 -3.87 -53.32
CA ASN A 831 1.31 -5.17 -52.85
C ASN A 831 0.27 -5.05 -51.73
N ILE A 832 0.42 -4.10 -50.79
CA ILE A 832 -0.58 -3.88 -49.73
C ILE A 832 -1.79 -3.12 -50.28
N VAL A 833 -1.56 -2.09 -51.11
CA VAL A 833 -2.64 -1.27 -51.70
C VAL A 833 -3.60 -2.06 -52.57
N ASN A 834 -3.11 -3.10 -53.26
CA ASN A 834 -3.90 -3.95 -54.14
C ASN A 834 -4.14 -5.36 -53.57
N GLY A 835 -3.83 -5.59 -52.29
CA GLY A 835 -3.98 -6.88 -51.62
C GLY A 835 -5.44 -7.23 -51.30
N ASP A 836 -5.67 -8.53 -51.09
CA ASP A 836 -6.99 -9.16 -50.98
C ASP A 836 -7.82 -8.64 -49.79
N PHE A 837 -7.18 -8.14 -48.74
CA PHE A 837 -7.83 -7.53 -47.58
C PHE A 837 -7.91 -6.00 -47.65
N SER A 838 -8.11 -5.44 -48.85
CA SER A 838 -8.30 -4.00 -49.06
C SER A 838 -9.62 -3.71 -49.81
N SER A 839 -10.20 -2.52 -49.60
CA SER A 839 -11.41 -2.13 -50.34
C SER A 839 -11.05 -1.43 -51.67
N PRO A 840 -11.73 -1.73 -52.80
CA PRO A 840 -12.61 -2.89 -53.02
C PRO A 840 -11.81 -4.15 -53.41
N SER A 841 -12.13 -5.29 -52.81
CA SER A 841 -11.70 -6.61 -53.28
C SER A 841 -12.87 -7.61 -53.29
N SER A 842 -12.66 -8.78 -53.88
CA SER A 842 -13.66 -9.86 -53.91
C SER A 842 -12.98 -11.24 -54.01
N THR A 843 -12.38 -11.72 -52.92
CA THR A 843 -11.68 -13.02 -52.89
C THR A 843 -12.24 -13.95 -51.79
N PRO A 844 -12.17 -15.29 -51.94
CA PRO A 844 -12.73 -16.22 -50.96
C PRO A 844 -12.21 -16.03 -49.53
N GLU A 845 -10.97 -15.59 -49.38
CA GLU A 845 -10.27 -15.39 -48.10
C GLU A 845 -10.93 -14.31 -47.24
N VAL A 846 -11.57 -13.32 -47.88
CA VAL A 846 -12.36 -12.26 -47.22
C VAL A 846 -13.50 -12.83 -46.39
N ILE A 847 -14.05 -14.01 -46.76
CA ILE A 847 -15.11 -14.68 -46.01
C ILE A 847 -14.59 -15.08 -44.62
N GLY A 848 -13.45 -15.78 -44.57
CA GLY A 848 -12.79 -16.21 -43.33
C GLY A 848 -12.31 -15.03 -42.49
N PHE A 849 -11.80 -13.97 -43.12
CA PHE A 849 -11.39 -12.73 -42.45
C PHE A 849 -12.57 -12.00 -41.77
N LYS A 850 -13.73 -11.92 -42.42
CA LYS A 850 -14.97 -11.38 -41.82
C LYS A 850 -15.48 -12.22 -40.66
N GLN A 851 -15.50 -13.55 -40.83
CA GLN A 851 -15.85 -14.48 -39.75
C GLN A 851 -14.94 -14.26 -38.54
N LYS A 852 -13.62 -14.13 -38.76
CA LYS A 852 -12.61 -13.86 -37.72
C LYS A 852 -12.87 -12.56 -36.96
N LEU A 853 -13.24 -11.47 -37.66
CA LEU A 853 -13.64 -10.20 -37.02
C LEU A 853 -14.88 -10.35 -36.11
N SER A 854 -15.96 -10.96 -36.61
CA SER A 854 -17.20 -11.16 -35.82
C SER A 854 -16.91 -11.93 -34.52
N HIS A 855 -16.13 -13.01 -34.59
CA HIS A 855 -15.74 -13.80 -33.42
C HIS A 855 -14.87 -13.02 -32.43
N LEU A 856 -13.96 -12.16 -32.91
CA LEU A 856 -13.15 -11.30 -32.06
C LEU A 856 -13.94 -10.13 -31.42
N GLY A 857 -15.22 -9.95 -31.77
CA GLY A 857 -16.10 -8.91 -31.21
C GLY A 857 -16.18 -7.62 -32.05
N PHE A 858 -15.92 -7.73 -33.35
CA PHE A 858 -15.86 -6.60 -34.29
C PHE A 858 -16.77 -6.85 -35.49
N GLY A 859 -17.85 -6.06 -35.57
CA GLY A 859 -18.88 -6.21 -36.59
C GLY A 859 -19.81 -7.40 -36.36
N THR A 860 -20.92 -7.42 -37.10
CA THR A 860 -21.97 -8.44 -37.02
C THR A 860 -22.20 -9.05 -38.40
N PHE A 861 -21.15 -9.61 -39.00
CA PHE A 861 -21.28 -10.30 -40.28
C PHE A 861 -22.03 -11.64 -40.09
N PRO A 862 -22.93 -12.03 -41.01
CA PRO A 862 -23.63 -13.31 -40.95
C PRO A 862 -22.65 -14.48 -41.16
N ASP A 863 -23.04 -15.69 -40.73
CA ASP A 863 -22.15 -16.88 -40.70
C ASP A 863 -21.51 -17.21 -42.05
N ASN A 864 -22.21 -16.99 -43.16
CA ASN A 864 -21.67 -17.03 -44.52
C ASN A 864 -21.66 -15.61 -45.11
N PRO A 865 -20.64 -14.79 -44.82
CA PRO A 865 -20.56 -13.44 -45.34
C PRO A 865 -20.12 -13.42 -46.80
N SER A 866 -20.42 -12.33 -47.51
CA SER A 866 -19.95 -12.16 -48.89
C SER A 866 -18.42 -12.07 -48.97
N GLN A 867 -17.83 -12.58 -50.04
CA GLN A 867 -16.40 -12.42 -50.37
C GLN A 867 -15.96 -10.98 -50.68
N VAL A 868 -16.88 -10.01 -50.71
CA VAL A 868 -16.60 -8.63 -51.12
C VAL A 868 -16.08 -7.80 -49.96
N TYR A 869 -14.82 -7.36 -49.99
CA TYR A 869 -14.26 -6.42 -49.02
C TYR A 869 -14.73 -5.01 -49.39
N GLY A 870 -15.86 -4.59 -48.81
CA GLY A 870 -16.48 -3.29 -49.07
C GLY A 870 -16.22 -2.26 -47.98
N SER A 871 -16.82 -1.08 -48.13
CA SER A 871 -16.75 0.02 -47.14
C SER A 871 -17.14 -0.39 -45.72
N VAL A 872 -18.17 -1.23 -45.57
CA VAL A 872 -18.60 -1.80 -44.28
C VAL A 872 -17.50 -2.68 -43.67
N THR A 873 -16.78 -3.45 -44.49
CA THR A 873 -15.68 -4.31 -44.04
C THR A 873 -14.48 -3.48 -43.60
N ALA A 874 -14.11 -2.47 -44.39
CA ALA A 874 -13.07 -1.51 -44.02
C ALA A 874 -13.42 -0.77 -42.71
N GLY A 875 -14.69 -0.37 -42.51
CA GLY A 875 -15.15 0.27 -41.27
C GLY A 875 -14.94 -0.60 -40.03
N VAL A 876 -15.36 -1.87 -40.09
CA VAL A 876 -15.15 -2.82 -38.97
C VAL A 876 -13.67 -3.06 -38.68
N VAL A 877 -12.82 -3.10 -39.72
CA VAL A 877 -11.36 -3.23 -39.56
C VAL A 877 -10.75 -1.97 -38.91
N LYS A 878 -11.26 -0.77 -39.20
CA LYS A 878 -10.85 0.46 -38.51
C LYS A 878 -11.19 0.42 -37.03
N ASP A 879 -12.36 -0.11 -36.67
CA ASP A 879 -12.76 -0.25 -35.26
C ASP A 879 -11.91 -1.31 -34.52
N TYR A 880 -11.52 -2.39 -35.21
CA TYR A 880 -10.52 -3.34 -34.70
C TYR A 880 -9.14 -2.68 -34.49
N GLN A 881 -8.66 -1.97 -35.51
CA GLN A 881 -7.36 -1.29 -35.49
C GLN A 881 -7.31 -0.28 -34.33
N ARG A 882 -8.33 0.56 -34.16
CA ARG A 882 -8.43 1.52 -33.05
C ARG A 882 -8.41 0.84 -31.69
N PHE A 883 -9.16 -0.23 -31.49
CA PHE A 883 -9.26 -0.92 -30.20
C PHE A 883 -7.90 -1.51 -29.76
N TYR A 884 -7.06 -1.91 -30.71
CA TYR A 884 -5.71 -2.42 -30.46
C TYR A 884 -4.58 -1.40 -30.77
N ASN A 885 -4.93 -0.11 -30.93
CA ASN A 885 -4.01 1.00 -31.23
C ASN A 885 -3.08 0.79 -32.46
N LEU A 886 -3.62 0.15 -33.50
CA LEU A 886 -3.00 -0.04 -34.82
C LEU A 886 -3.37 1.12 -35.78
N LYS A 887 -2.72 1.21 -36.95
CA LYS A 887 -2.96 2.28 -37.92
C LYS A 887 -4.38 2.19 -38.52
N ASP A 888 -5.21 3.21 -38.28
CA ASP A 888 -6.60 3.35 -38.76
C ASP A 888 -6.66 3.55 -40.30
N ASN A 889 -6.37 2.49 -41.07
CA ASN A 889 -6.43 2.50 -42.54
C ASN A 889 -7.63 1.69 -43.10
N GLY A 890 -8.15 0.70 -42.37
CA GLY A 890 -9.26 -0.15 -42.82
C GLY A 890 -8.85 -1.22 -43.84
N ILE A 891 -7.56 -1.54 -43.89
CA ILE A 891 -6.97 -2.60 -44.70
C ILE A 891 -6.46 -3.67 -43.74
N GLY A 892 -6.63 -4.96 -44.08
CA GLY A 892 -5.88 -6.05 -43.46
C GLY A 892 -4.42 -5.99 -43.89
N ASP A 893 -3.69 -5.00 -43.39
CA ASP A 893 -2.24 -4.88 -43.61
C ASP A 893 -1.47 -5.95 -42.81
N PRO A 894 -0.18 -6.22 -43.10
CA PRO A 894 0.55 -7.31 -42.45
C PRO A 894 0.56 -7.22 -40.91
N VAL A 895 0.63 -6.01 -40.34
CA VAL A 895 0.62 -5.78 -38.89
C VAL A 895 -0.76 -6.10 -38.29
N THR A 896 -1.81 -5.69 -38.99
CA THR A 896 -3.21 -5.96 -38.62
C THR A 896 -3.54 -7.45 -38.70
N LEU A 897 -3.09 -8.12 -39.77
CA LEU A 897 -3.26 -9.57 -39.96
C LEU A 897 -2.50 -10.38 -38.91
N GLU A 898 -1.22 -10.07 -38.65
CA GLU A 898 -0.43 -10.76 -37.61
C GLU A 898 -1.10 -10.61 -36.23
N HIS A 899 -1.57 -9.41 -35.89
CA HIS A 899 -2.29 -9.17 -34.64
C HIS A 899 -3.63 -9.94 -34.60
N MET A 900 -4.40 -9.96 -35.69
CA MET A 900 -5.66 -10.73 -35.80
C MET A 900 -5.45 -12.24 -35.65
N GLU A 901 -4.44 -12.81 -36.30
CA GLU A 901 -4.13 -14.24 -36.14
C GLU A 901 -3.73 -14.55 -34.70
N ARG A 902 -2.87 -13.72 -34.09
CA ARG A 902 -2.45 -13.89 -32.70
C ARG A 902 -3.63 -13.89 -31.72
N GLN A 903 -4.58 -12.96 -31.85
CA GLN A 903 -5.78 -12.95 -30.99
C GLN A 903 -6.74 -14.11 -31.30
N TRP A 904 -6.87 -14.53 -32.57
CA TRP A 904 -7.70 -15.66 -32.98
C TRP A 904 -7.16 -17.01 -32.46
N THR A 905 -5.83 -17.21 -32.47
CA THR A 905 -5.19 -18.41 -31.90
C THR A 905 -5.34 -18.49 -30.39
N LEU A 906 -5.39 -17.35 -29.69
CA LEU A 906 -5.58 -17.26 -28.23
C LEU A 906 -7.07 -17.26 -27.80
N SER A 907 -8.00 -17.57 -28.70
CA SER A 907 -9.44 -17.51 -28.43
C SER A 907 -10.11 -18.88 -28.56
N LEU A 908 -10.97 -19.25 -27.62
CA LEU A 908 -11.83 -20.44 -27.69
C LEU A 908 -13.16 -20.10 -28.37
N LYS A 909 -13.49 -20.76 -29.47
CA LYS A 909 -14.63 -20.49 -30.37
C LYS A 909 -15.31 -21.76 -30.88
N ILE A 910 -16.48 -21.60 -31.51
CA ILE A 910 -17.26 -22.71 -32.09
C ILE A 910 -16.38 -23.54 -33.03
N GLY A 911 -16.41 -24.86 -32.85
CA GLY A 911 -15.62 -25.82 -33.63
C GLY A 911 -14.31 -26.25 -32.97
N ASP A 912 -13.79 -25.51 -32.00
CA ASP A 912 -12.67 -25.97 -31.18
C ASP A 912 -13.07 -27.23 -30.39
N ASN A 913 -12.14 -28.18 -30.25
CA ASN A 913 -12.35 -29.43 -29.52
C ASN A 913 -11.13 -29.74 -28.66
N SER A 914 -11.11 -29.21 -27.42
CA SER A 914 -9.92 -29.25 -26.56
C SER A 914 -10.28 -29.31 -25.07
N GLU A 915 -9.28 -29.49 -24.21
CA GLU A 915 -9.48 -29.59 -22.76
C GLU A 915 -9.78 -28.21 -22.15
N GLU A 916 -9.17 -27.15 -22.67
CA GLU A 916 -9.42 -25.75 -22.29
C GLU A 916 -10.89 -25.35 -22.54
N VAL A 917 -11.54 -25.93 -23.55
CA VAL A 917 -12.98 -25.75 -23.81
C VAL A 917 -13.83 -26.50 -22.77
N ARG A 918 -13.37 -27.64 -22.26
CA ARG A 918 -14.05 -28.37 -21.18
C ARG A 918 -13.93 -27.60 -19.86
N GLU A 919 -12.74 -27.09 -19.57
CA GLU A 919 -12.46 -26.21 -18.44
C GLU A 919 -13.30 -24.91 -18.50
N LEU A 920 -13.32 -24.21 -19.64
CA LEU A 920 -14.14 -23.01 -19.86
C LEU A 920 -15.62 -23.24 -19.48
N LYS A 921 -16.21 -24.38 -19.87
CA LYS A 921 -17.60 -24.72 -19.52
C LYS A 921 -17.78 -24.95 -18.03
N GLN A 922 -16.85 -25.66 -17.39
CA GLN A 922 -16.89 -25.90 -15.94
C GLN A 922 -16.70 -24.59 -15.16
N ASN A 923 -15.88 -23.68 -15.68
CA ASN A 923 -15.62 -22.34 -15.15
C ASN A 923 -16.82 -21.40 -15.33
N LEU A 924 -17.51 -21.42 -16.47
CA LEU A 924 -18.77 -20.67 -16.68
C LEU A 924 -19.89 -21.19 -15.76
N THR A 925 -20.12 -22.51 -15.69
CA THR A 925 -21.10 -23.08 -14.72
C THR A 925 -20.75 -22.68 -13.29
N ARG A 926 -19.45 -22.62 -12.93
CA ARG A 926 -18.98 -22.19 -11.60
C ARG A 926 -19.28 -20.72 -11.30
N LEU A 927 -19.25 -19.84 -12.31
CA LEU A 927 -19.63 -18.41 -12.24
C LEU A 927 -21.14 -18.14 -12.31
N GLY A 928 -22.00 -19.16 -12.35
CA GLY A 928 -23.44 -18.95 -12.53
C GLY A 928 -23.82 -18.57 -13.97
N HIS A 929 -23.08 -19.08 -14.95
CA HIS A 929 -23.36 -18.90 -16.38
C HIS A 929 -23.54 -20.26 -17.08
N GLY A 930 -24.79 -20.54 -17.47
CA GLY A 930 -25.16 -21.79 -18.13
C GLY A 930 -25.14 -23.04 -17.24
N SER A 931 -25.73 -24.12 -17.74
CA SER A 931 -25.93 -25.37 -17.00
C SER A 931 -25.28 -26.55 -17.71
N PHE A 932 -23.95 -26.53 -17.83
CA PHE A 932 -23.20 -27.66 -18.40
C PHE A 932 -23.08 -28.82 -17.39
N PRO A 933 -23.17 -30.10 -17.83
CA PRO A 933 -23.02 -31.25 -16.94
C PRO A 933 -21.58 -31.39 -16.42
N ASP A 934 -21.38 -32.05 -15.27
CA ASP A 934 -20.11 -32.15 -14.54
C ASP A 934 -18.90 -32.56 -15.39
N ARG A 935 -19.13 -33.39 -16.41
CA ARG A 935 -18.18 -33.73 -17.49
C ARG A 935 -18.75 -33.26 -18.83
N PRO A 936 -18.56 -31.98 -19.20
CA PRO A 936 -19.05 -31.49 -20.47
C PRO A 936 -18.14 -31.95 -21.61
N SER A 937 -18.65 -31.91 -22.83
CA SER A 937 -17.84 -32.19 -24.03
C SER A 937 -16.70 -31.19 -24.17
N SER A 938 -15.57 -31.63 -24.71
CA SER A 938 -14.46 -30.78 -25.15
C SER A 938 -14.78 -29.93 -26.39
N ALA A 939 -15.88 -30.21 -27.11
CA ALA A 939 -16.27 -29.50 -28.32
C ALA A 939 -17.07 -28.22 -28.03
N TYR A 940 -16.59 -27.05 -28.48
CA TYR A 940 -17.24 -25.74 -28.32
C TYR A 940 -18.41 -25.64 -29.30
N GLY A 941 -19.64 -25.61 -28.77
CA GLY A 941 -20.87 -25.60 -29.57
C GLY A 941 -21.62 -24.26 -29.53
N SER A 942 -22.74 -24.20 -30.23
CA SER A 942 -23.67 -23.05 -30.19
C SER A 942 -24.11 -22.72 -28.76
N VAL A 943 -24.45 -23.75 -27.95
CA VAL A 943 -24.80 -23.59 -26.52
C VAL A 943 -23.65 -22.94 -25.74
N THR A 944 -22.40 -23.32 -26.01
CA THR A 944 -21.20 -22.74 -25.38
C THR A 944 -21.06 -21.27 -25.77
N SER A 945 -21.27 -20.95 -27.05
CA SER A 945 -21.23 -19.57 -27.54
C SER A 945 -22.32 -18.70 -26.90
N SER A 946 -23.56 -19.19 -26.76
CA SER A 946 -24.65 -18.45 -26.10
C SER A 946 -24.34 -18.13 -24.64
N VAL A 947 -23.78 -19.08 -23.88
CA VAL A 947 -23.39 -18.84 -22.48
C VAL A 947 -22.22 -17.87 -22.37
N VAL A 948 -21.27 -17.89 -23.31
CA VAL A 948 -20.20 -16.89 -23.37
C VAL A 948 -20.74 -15.49 -23.74
N LYS A 949 -21.79 -15.38 -24.57
CA LYS A 949 -22.47 -14.10 -24.82
C LYS A 949 -23.11 -13.56 -23.55
N GLU A 950 -23.86 -14.39 -22.83
CA GLU A 950 -24.47 -14.01 -21.55
C GLU A 950 -23.43 -13.54 -20.53
N PHE A 951 -22.29 -14.24 -20.43
CA PHE A 951 -21.17 -13.81 -19.59
C PHE A 951 -20.60 -12.45 -20.04
N GLN A 952 -20.31 -12.29 -21.33
CA GLN A 952 -19.79 -11.04 -21.88
C GLN A 952 -20.76 -9.86 -21.66
N GLU A 953 -22.07 -10.08 -21.81
CA GLU A 953 -23.12 -9.10 -21.54
C GLU A 953 -23.12 -8.65 -20.07
N ARG A 954 -23.09 -9.59 -19.11
CA ARG A 954 -23.07 -9.25 -17.67
C ARG A 954 -21.76 -8.63 -17.21
N ALA A 955 -20.63 -9.03 -17.79
CA ALA A 955 -19.30 -8.50 -17.49
C ALA A 955 -18.97 -7.17 -18.22
N GLY A 956 -19.89 -6.62 -19.01
CA GLY A 956 -19.66 -5.37 -19.76
C GLY A 956 -18.64 -5.48 -20.90
N LEU A 957 -18.36 -6.71 -21.36
CA LEU A 957 -17.38 -7.01 -22.40
C LEU A 957 -17.99 -6.92 -23.81
N ARG A 958 -17.14 -6.91 -24.84
CA ARG A 958 -17.59 -7.03 -26.25
C ARG A 958 -18.20 -8.41 -26.49
N VAL A 959 -19.52 -8.42 -26.71
CA VAL A 959 -20.31 -9.63 -26.93
C VAL A 959 -20.00 -10.24 -28.29
N SER A 960 -19.44 -11.45 -28.30
CA SER A 960 -19.19 -12.24 -29.50
C SER A 960 -19.53 -13.72 -29.35
N GLY A 961 -19.57 -14.26 -28.13
CA GLY A 961 -19.73 -15.69 -27.87
C GLY A 961 -18.49 -16.51 -28.19
N THR A 962 -17.34 -15.85 -28.27
CA THR A 962 -15.99 -16.43 -28.36
C THR A 962 -15.24 -16.01 -27.10
N ALA A 963 -14.72 -16.96 -26.33
CA ALA A 963 -13.92 -16.65 -25.16
C ALA A 963 -12.51 -16.25 -25.61
N ASN A 964 -12.35 -14.96 -25.92
CA ASN A 964 -11.09 -14.34 -26.30
C ASN A 964 -10.19 -14.06 -25.09
N SER A 965 -8.98 -13.56 -25.35
CA SER A 965 -7.94 -13.26 -24.35
C SER A 965 -8.33 -12.23 -23.27
N ILE A 966 -9.42 -11.46 -23.48
CA ILE A 966 -10.01 -10.56 -22.48
C ILE A 966 -11.07 -11.32 -21.67
N THR A 967 -11.95 -12.04 -22.36
CA THR A 967 -13.04 -12.83 -21.75
C THR A 967 -12.50 -13.90 -20.80
N LEU A 968 -11.44 -14.61 -21.20
CA LEU A 968 -10.80 -15.65 -20.39
C LEU A 968 -10.18 -15.06 -19.12
N LYS A 969 -9.49 -13.91 -19.22
CA LYS A 969 -8.91 -13.24 -18.04
C LYS A 969 -9.96 -12.78 -17.03
N GLU A 970 -11.11 -12.31 -17.50
CA GLU A 970 -12.21 -11.90 -16.60
C GLU A 970 -12.83 -13.13 -15.91
N ILE A 971 -12.99 -14.24 -16.64
CA ILE A 971 -13.40 -15.52 -16.06
C ILE A 971 -12.39 -15.99 -15.00
N ASP A 972 -11.10 -15.99 -15.29
CA ASP A 972 -10.04 -16.39 -14.35
C ASP A 972 -9.99 -15.46 -13.12
N HIS A 973 -10.15 -14.15 -13.33
CA HIS A 973 -10.18 -13.16 -12.25
C HIS A 973 -11.34 -13.42 -11.28
N LEU A 974 -12.57 -13.51 -11.79
CA LEU A 974 -13.76 -13.78 -10.98
C LEU A 974 -13.69 -15.16 -10.29
N LEU A 975 -13.03 -16.14 -10.92
CA LEU A 975 -12.87 -17.49 -10.37
C LEU A 975 -11.72 -17.66 -9.38
N SER A 976 -10.82 -16.68 -9.29
CA SER A 976 -9.84 -16.57 -8.20
C SER A 976 -10.47 -16.06 -6.89
N GLN A 977 -11.75 -15.66 -6.92
CA GLN A 977 -12.50 -15.08 -5.79
C GLN A 977 -13.75 -15.91 -5.41
N ALA A 978 -13.81 -17.21 -5.75
CA ALA A 978 -15.02 -18.02 -5.57
C ALA A 978 -14.76 -19.40 -4.95
N TRP A 979 -15.22 -19.59 -3.70
CA TRP A 979 -15.10 -20.87 -2.96
C TRP A 979 -16.13 -21.92 -3.42
N LYS A 980 -15.70 -23.18 -3.52
CA LYS A 980 -16.49 -24.33 -4.00
C LYS A 980 -16.21 -25.61 -3.19
N SER A 981 -17.01 -26.64 -3.41
CA SER A 981 -16.79 -27.97 -2.80
C SER A 981 -15.38 -28.51 -3.08
N GLY A 982 -14.65 -28.80 -2.00
CA GLY A 982 -13.27 -29.31 -2.03
C GLY A 982 -12.22 -28.29 -1.56
N ASP A 983 -12.56 -27.00 -1.51
CA ASP A 983 -11.64 -25.95 -1.06
C ASP A 983 -11.45 -25.98 0.46
N SER A 984 -10.30 -25.47 0.94
CA SER A 984 -9.94 -25.43 2.36
C SER A 984 -9.27 -24.10 2.71
N ASP A 985 -10.01 -23.22 3.38
CA ASP A 985 -9.65 -21.83 3.66
C ASP A 985 -10.11 -21.47 5.10
N PRO A 986 -9.32 -20.77 5.92
CA PRO A 986 -9.79 -20.22 7.19
C PRO A 986 -11.07 -19.38 7.08
N GLU A 987 -11.26 -18.64 5.98
CA GLU A 987 -12.40 -17.75 5.77
C GLU A 987 -13.72 -18.50 5.51
N ILE A 988 -13.65 -19.74 5.01
CA ILE A 988 -14.82 -20.65 4.92
C ILE A 988 -15.42 -20.93 6.32
N THR A 989 -14.68 -20.72 7.41
CA THR A 989 -15.26 -20.77 8.77
C THR A 989 -16.21 -19.59 9.03
N ARG A 990 -15.86 -18.37 8.59
CA ARG A 990 -16.70 -17.18 8.72
C ARG A 990 -17.95 -17.29 7.87
N LEU A 991 -17.79 -17.73 6.61
CA LEU A 991 -18.89 -18.02 5.69
C LEU A 991 -19.97 -18.90 6.32
N LYS A 992 -19.58 -20.00 6.99
CA LYS A 992 -20.50 -20.94 7.63
C LYS A 992 -21.22 -20.35 8.85
N ILE A 993 -20.53 -19.48 9.60
CA ILE A 993 -21.13 -18.74 10.70
C ILE A 993 -22.17 -17.76 10.14
N GLU A 994 -21.84 -16.99 9.09
CA GLU A 994 -22.75 -16.02 8.47
C GLU A 994 -23.98 -16.69 7.83
N LEU A 995 -23.82 -17.78 7.09
CA LEU A 995 -24.95 -18.57 6.58
C LEU A 995 -25.90 -19.00 7.71
N THR A 996 -25.35 -19.46 8.83
CA THR A 996 -26.14 -19.87 10.01
C THR A 996 -26.86 -18.66 10.63
N ARG A 997 -26.21 -17.49 10.71
CA ARG A 997 -26.82 -16.24 11.21
C ARG A 997 -28.01 -15.77 10.36
N LEU A 998 -27.90 -15.92 9.04
CA LEU A 998 -28.94 -15.59 8.06
C LEU A 998 -30.10 -16.63 7.99
N GLY A 999 -30.02 -17.72 8.79
CA GLY A 999 -31.03 -18.76 8.92
C GLY A 999 -30.81 -20.00 8.04
N TYR A 1000 -29.64 -20.14 7.42
CA TYR A 1000 -29.33 -21.20 6.47
C TYR A 1000 -28.33 -22.22 7.04
N GLY A 1001 -28.79 -23.45 7.19
CA GLY A 1001 -28.01 -24.52 7.81
C GLY A 1001 -27.95 -24.40 9.34
N ASN A 1002 -27.13 -25.27 9.93
CA ASN A 1002 -26.88 -25.30 11.37
C ASN A 1002 -25.45 -25.79 11.58
N PHE A 1003 -24.48 -24.93 11.25
CA PHE A 1003 -23.07 -25.28 11.41
C PHE A 1003 -22.65 -25.15 12.88
N PRO A 1004 -21.76 -26.02 13.40
CA PRO A 1004 -21.30 -25.92 14.78
C PRO A 1004 -20.53 -24.60 14.99
N THR A 1005 -20.55 -24.08 16.21
CA THR A 1005 -19.95 -22.79 16.60
C THR A 1005 -18.44 -22.67 16.34
N LYS A 1006 -17.76 -23.79 16.06
CA LYS A 1006 -16.41 -23.84 15.49
C LYS A 1006 -16.44 -24.75 14.25
N PRO A 1007 -16.83 -24.23 13.07
CA PRO A 1007 -16.91 -25.03 11.86
C PRO A 1007 -15.51 -25.25 11.24
N SER A 1008 -15.36 -26.28 10.41
CA SER A 1008 -14.13 -26.52 9.66
C SER A 1008 -13.94 -25.48 8.54
N GLY A 1009 -12.69 -25.19 8.16
CA GLY A 1009 -12.37 -24.39 6.96
C GLY A 1009 -12.60 -25.12 5.63
N VAL A 1010 -13.08 -26.37 5.64
CA VAL A 1010 -13.25 -27.18 4.43
C VAL A 1010 -14.66 -27.00 3.85
N TYR A 1011 -14.78 -26.51 2.62
CA TYR A 1011 -16.05 -26.41 1.91
C TYR A 1011 -16.51 -27.81 1.47
N GLY A 1012 -17.46 -28.38 2.20
CA GLY A 1012 -17.95 -29.75 1.96
C GLY A 1012 -19.30 -29.78 1.25
N SER A 1013 -19.79 -30.98 0.95
CA SER A 1013 -21.12 -31.20 0.38
C SER A 1013 -22.25 -30.59 1.21
N VAL A 1014 -22.12 -30.56 2.54
CA VAL A 1014 -23.06 -29.88 3.46
C VAL A 1014 -23.05 -28.36 3.23
N THR A 1015 -21.88 -27.76 2.96
CA THR A 1015 -21.74 -26.34 2.64
C THR A 1015 -22.35 -26.03 1.27
N THR A 1016 -22.09 -26.87 0.27
CA THR A 1016 -22.73 -26.78 -1.05
C THR A 1016 -24.26 -26.88 -0.96
N ALA A 1017 -24.82 -27.73 -0.10
CA ALA A 1017 -26.26 -27.83 0.11
C ALA A 1017 -26.84 -26.54 0.69
N VAL A 1018 -26.28 -26.06 1.81
CA VAL A 1018 -26.75 -24.83 2.48
C VAL A 1018 -26.64 -23.60 1.58
N VAL A 1019 -25.57 -23.48 0.79
CA VAL A 1019 -25.41 -22.38 -0.18
C VAL A 1019 -26.41 -22.48 -1.33
N LYS A 1020 -26.78 -23.69 -1.77
CA LYS A 1020 -27.88 -23.88 -2.75
C LYS A 1020 -29.25 -23.50 -2.19
N ASP A 1021 -29.45 -23.64 -0.89
CA ASP A 1021 -30.70 -23.24 -0.23
C ASP A 1021 -30.75 -21.71 -0.03
N PHE A 1022 -29.63 -21.08 0.35
CA PHE A 1022 -29.45 -19.62 0.33
C PHE A 1022 -29.74 -19.04 -1.06
N GLN A 1023 -29.06 -19.54 -2.09
CA GLN A 1023 -29.22 -19.05 -3.46
C GLN A 1023 -30.66 -19.20 -3.96
N ARG A 1024 -31.37 -20.27 -3.58
CA ARG A 1024 -32.76 -20.50 -3.98
C ARG A 1024 -33.73 -19.51 -3.34
N ASP A 1025 -33.62 -19.27 -2.03
CA ASP A 1025 -34.48 -18.30 -1.31
C ASP A 1025 -34.22 -16.86 -1.77
N GLN A 1026 -32.95 -16.54 -2.09
CA GLN A 1026 -32.55 -15.22 -2.61
C GLN A 1026 -32.67 -15.06 -4.14
N GLN A 1027 -33.30 -16.03 -4.83
CA GLN A 1027 -33.53 -16.02 -6.29
C GLN A 1027 -32.24 -15.87 -7.15
N LEU A 1028 -31.11 -16.29 -6.60
CA LEU A 1028 -29.81 -16.35 -7.27
C LEU A 1028 -29.67 -17.65 -8.09
N MET A 1029 -28.65 -17.74 -8.94
CA MET A 1029 -28.34 -18.99 -9.63
C MET A 1029 -27.82 -20.03 -8.62
N VAL A 1030 -28.46 -21.20 -8.59
CA VAL A 1030 -28.26 -22.25 -7.58
C VAL A 1030 -27.01 -23.11 -7.90
N THR A 1031 -25.83 -22.48 -7.86
CA THR A 1031 -24.54 -23.13 -8.15
C THR A 1031 -24.07 -24.00 -6.99
N GLY A 1032 -24.28 -23.56 -5.74
CA GLY A 1032 -23.70 -24.14 -4.53
C GLY A 1032 -22.24 -23.79 -4.28
N ASN A 1033 -21.70 -22.86 -5.08
CA ASN A 1033 -20.43 -22.17 -4.84
C ASN A 1033 -20.75 -20.79 -4.26
N ILE A 1034 -19.81 -20.21 -3.53
CA ILE A 1034 -19.86 -18.80 -3.18
C ILE A 1034 -19.16 -18.02 -4.30
N ASP A 1035 -19.96 -17.26 -5.03
CA ASP A 1035 -19.51 -16.26 -5.99
C ASP A 1035 -19.78 -14.85 -5.43
N ARG A 1036 -19.15 -13.84 -6.02
CA ARG A 1036 -19.27 -12.42 -5.61
C ARG A 1036 -20.72 -11.90 -5.57
N THR A 1037 -21.64 -12.49 -6.34
CA THR A 1037 -23.08 -12.13 -6.28
C THR A 1037 -23.71 -12.68 -5.00
N THR A 1038 -23.37 -13.92 -4.68
CA THR A 1038 -23.79 -14.62 -3.46
C THR A 1038 -23.21 -13.96 -2.21
N GLU A 1039 -21.90 -13.63 -2.20
CA GLU A 1039 -21.24 -12.89 -1.12
C GLU A 1039 -21.90 -11.52 -0.88
N LYS A 1040 -22.04 -10.72 -1.95
CA LYS A 1040 -22.67 -9.39 -1.84
C LYS A 1040 -24.08 -9.50 -1.26
N LYS A 1041 -24.85 -10.51 -1.66
CA LYS A 1041 -26.22 -10.70 -1.15
C LYS A 1041 -26.22 -11.19 0.31
N MET A 1042 -25.24 -11.98 0.74
CA MET A 1042 -25.07 -12.31 2.15
C MET A 1042 -24.77 -11.05 2.97
N SER A 1043 -23.76 -10.26 2.58
CA SER A 1043 -23.40 -9.01 3.27
C SER A 1043 -24.55 -8.00 3.33
N GLU A 1044 -25.30 -7.85 2.23
CA GLU A 1044 -26.51 -7.01 2.17
C GLU A 1044 -27.55 -7.45 3.22
N LEU A 1045 -27.78 -8.76 3.38
CA LEU A 1045 -28.77 -9.29 4.32
C LEU A 1045 -28.30 -9.29 5.79
N SER A 1046 -26.98 -9.31 6.00
CA SER A 1046 -26.32 -9.22 7.32
C SER A 1046 -26.29 -7.81 7.90
N GLU A 1047 -26.54 -6.77 7.10
CA GLU A 1047 -26.57 -5.36 7.54
C GLU A 1047 -27.62 -5.11 8.63
N ILE A 1048 -27.20 -4.51 9.75
CA ILE A 1048 -28.06 -4.15 10.90
C ILE A 1048 -28.67 -2.76 10.66
N LEU A 1049 -29.99 -2.66 10.80
CA LEU A 1049 -30.76 -1.43 10.61
C LEU A 1049 -31.22 -0.82 11.95
N PHE A 1050 -31.68 -1.64 12.89
CA PHE A 1050 -32.18 -1.18 14.19
C PHE A 1050 -31.77 -2.11 15.34
N SER A 1051 -31.25 -1.54 16.41
CA SER A 1051 -30.82 -2.22 17.65
C SER A 1051 -31.36 -1.49 18.88
N ILE A 1052 -31.10 -2.01 20.10
CA ILE A 1052 -31.55 -1.37 21.35
C ILE A 1052 -30.95 0.04 21.46
N GLY A 1053 -31.82 1.05 21.46
CA GLY A 1053 -31.44 2.46 21.50
C GLY A 1053 -31.90 3.26 20.27
N ALA A 1054 -32.06 2.59 19.12
CA ALA A 1054 -32.54 3.24 17.90
C ALA A 1054 -33.93 3.86 18.12
N SER A 1055 -34.16 5.08 17.62
CA SER A 1055 -35.42 5.79 17.82
C SER A 1055 -35.76 6.73 16.66
N GLY A 1056 -36.94 7.36 16.69
CA GLY A 1056 -37.38 8.35 15.69
C GLY A 1056 -37.92 7.79 14.37
N SER A 1057 -37.45 6.62 13.93
CA SER A 1057 -37.87 6.01 12.66
C SER A 1057 -39.34 5.52 12.67
N GLN A 1058 -40.07 5.79 11.58
CA GLN A 1058 -41.39 5.20 11.32
C GLN A 1058 -41.30 3.73 10.90
N GLU A 1059 -40.14 3.25 10.42
CA GLU A 1059 -39.99 1.83 10.11
C GLU A 1059 -40.02 0.98 11.40
N ILE A 1060 -39.55 1.51 12.54
CA ILE A 1060 -39.70 0.90 13.87
C ILE A 1060 -41.19 0.77 14.26
N VAL A 1061 -42.05 1.67 13.78
CA VAL A 1061 -43.51 1.60 13.98
C VAL A 1061 -44.12 0.50 13.12
N LYS A 1062 -43.77 0.45 11.82
CA LYS A 1062 -44.15 -0.61 10.87
C LYS A 1062 -43.73 -1.99 11.38
N ILE A 1063 -42.47 -2.18 11.75
CA ILE A 1063 -41.91 -3.44 12.29
C ILE A 1063 -42.73 -3.96 13.47
N LYS A 1064 -43.09 -3.09 14.42
CA LYS A 1064 -43.92 -3.48 15.58
C LYS A 1064 -45.34 -3.89 15.18
N GLN A 1065 -45.94 -3.18 14.24
CA GLN A 1065 -47.26 -3.54 13.70
C GLN A 1065 -47.20 -4.89 12.97
N GLN A 1066 -46.16 -5.14 12.17
CA GLN A 1066 -45.92 -6.41 11.48
C GLN A 1066 -45.71 -7.59 12.45
N LEU A 1067 -44.88 -7.41 13.48
CA LEU A 1067 -44.67 -8.40 14.54
C LEU A 1067 -45.99 -8.75 15.25
N THR A 1068 -46.76 -7.74 15.69
CA THR A 1068 -48.05 -7.97 16.34
C THR A 1068 -49.11 -8.57 15.40
N GLN A 1069 -49.09 -8.25 14.09
CA GLN A 1069 -49.93 -8.91 13.09
C GLN A 1069 -49.61 -10.41 12.95
N LEU A 1070 -48.32 -10.78 13.05
CA LEU A 1070 -47.85 -12.16 13.04
C LEU A 1070 -48.05 -12.91 14.38
N GLY A 1071 -48.45 -12.21 15.44
CA GLY A 1071 -48.60 -12.77 16.79
C GLY A 1071 -47.34 -12.73 17.66
N PHE A 1072 -46.29 -12.03 17.23
CA PHE A 1072 -45.10 -11.76 18.03
C PHE A 1072 -45.29 -10.49 18.87
N GLY A 1073 -45.31 -10.66 20.18
CA GLY A 1073 -45.60 -9.60 21.14
C GLY A 1073 -47.03 -9.03 21.03
N SER A 1074 -47.26 -7.92 21.73
CA SER A 1074 -48.54 -7.19 21.67
C SER A 1074 -48.28 -5.70 21.83
N PHE A 1075 -47.99 -5.02 20.71
CA PHE A 1075 -47.80 -3.58 20.67
C PHE A 1075 -49.15 -2.85 20.49
N PRO A 1076 -49.32 -1.63 21.06
CA PRO A 1076 -50.53 -0.85 20.82
C PRO A 1076 -50.62 -0.42 19.35
N ALA A 1077 -51.84 -0.21 18.84
CA ALA A 1077 -52.10 0.04 17.41
C ALA A 1077 -51.25 1.17 16.79
N ASN A 1078 -50.95 2.21 17.58
CA ASN A 1078 -49.97 3.25 17.26
C ASN A 1078 -48.78 3.11 18.22
N PRO A 1079 -47.76 2.27 17.91
CA PRO A 1079 -46.62 2.06 18.78
C PRO A 1079 -45.60 3.19 18.66
N SER A 1080 -44.70 3.29 19.65
CA SER A 1080 -43.63 4.29 19.64
C SER A 1080 -42.58 4.01 18.56
N THR A 1081 -41.90 5.07 18.09
CA THR A 1081 -40.72 4.99 17.20
C THR A 1081 -39.45 4.49 17.90
N VAL A 1082 -39.49 4.13 19.19
CA VAL A 1082 -38.32 3.76 20.01
C VAL A 1082 -38.11 2.24 20.04
N TYR A 1083 -36.98 1.76 19.57
CA TYR A 1083 -36.57 0.36 19.64
C TYR A 1083 -35.93 0.06 21.00
N GLY A 1084 -36.78 -0.26 21.98
CA GLY A 1084 -36.36 -0.59 23.35
C GLY A 1084 -36.11 -2.09 23.56
N SER A 1085 -35.68 -2.45 24.76
CA SER A 1085 -35.45 -3.85 25.19
C SER A 1085 -36.65 -4.78 24.95
N VAL A 1086 -37.88 -4.29 25.13
CA VAL A 1086 -39.11 -5.03 24.81
C VAL A 1086 -39.22 -5.33 23.30
N THR A 1087 -38.86 -4.38 22.44
CA THR A 1087 -38.87 -4.57 20.98
C THR A 1087 -37.79 -5.57 20.56
N ALA A 1088 -36.59 -5.45 21.12
CA ALA A 1088 -35.53 -6.42 20.91
C ALA A 1088 -35.91 -7.84 21.40
N SER A 1089 -36.63 -7.98 22.52
CA SER A 1089 -37.12 -9.28 22.99
C SER A 1089 -38.08 -9.93 22.00
N VAL A 1090 -39.08 -9.18 21.52
CA VAL A 1090 -40.04 -9.67 20.51
C VAL A 1090 -39.35 -9.98 19.18
N VAL A 1091 -38.30 -9.23 18.82
CA VAL A 1091 -37.47 -9.56 17.65
C VAL A 1091 -36.60 -10.80 17.90
N LYS A 1092 -36.15 -11.10 19.13
CA LYS A 1092 -35.50 -12.39 19.44
C LYS A 1092 -36.45 -13.57 19.30
N GLU A 1093 -37.72 -13.40 19.69
CA GLU A 1093 -38.76 -14.43 19.49
C GLU A 1093 -39.01 -14.68 17.99
N PHE A 1094 -39.06 -13.63 17.18
CA PHE A 1094 -39.18 -13.72 15.71
C PHE A 1094 -37.92 -14.32 15.05
N GLN A 1095 -36.73 -13.88 15.46
CA GLN A 1095 -35.44 -14.44 15.02
C GLN A 1095 -35.35 -15.93 15.34
N GLU A 1096 -35.73 -16.34 16.56
CA GLU A 1096 -35.77 -17.75 16.96
C GLU A 1096 -36.73 -18.59 16.10
N TYR A 1097 -37.95 -18.08 15.84
CA TYR A 1097 -38.92 -18.74 14.97
C TYR A 1097 -38.34 -18.98 13.56
N HIS A 1098 -37.65 -17.98 12.99
CA HIS A 1098 -36.98 -18.08 11.69
C HIS A 1098 -35.56 -18.69 11.73
N ARG A 1099 -35.13 -19.26 12.87
CA ARG A 1099 -33.81 -19.89 13.07
C ARG A 1099 -32.60 -18.97 12.81
N LEU A 1100 -32.79 -17.66 12.95
CA LEU A 1100 -31.72 -16.66 12.88
C LEU A 1100 -30.90 -16.63 14.19
N GLU A 1101 -29.78 -15.90 14.17
CA GLU A 1101 -29.09 -15.52 15.41
C GLU A 1101 -29.99 -14.60 16.27
N LYS A 1102 -30.13 -14.94 17.57
CA LYS A 1102 -31.03 -14.25 18.51
C LYS A 1102 -30.44 -12.94 19.07
N SER A 1103 -29.89 -12.09 18.21
CA SER A 1103 -29.23 -10.84 18.61
C SER A 1103 -30.21 -9.82 19.19
N GLY A 1104 -31.45 -9.80 18.70
CA GLY A 1104 -32.48 -8.80 19.01
C GLY A 1104 -32.32 -7.52 18.19
N GLU A 1105 -31.65 -7.63 17.05
CA GLU A 1105 -31.42 -6.56 16.08
C GLU A 1105 -32.22 -6.84 14.82
N VAL A 1106 -32.75 -5.80 14.20
CA VAL A 1106 -33.38 -5.90 12.88
C VAL A 1106 -32.30 -5.72 11.82
N THR A 1107 -31.96 -6.80 11.11
CA THR A 1107 -31.16 -6.73 9.89
C THR A 1107 -32.03 -6.61 8.64
N ASN A 1108 -31.42 -6.37 7.48
CA ASN A 1108 -32.09 -6.51 6.18
C ASN A 1108 -32.75 -7.90 6.00
N ARG A 1109 -32.15 -8.99 6.53
CA ARG A 1109 -32.80 -10.32 6.57
C ARG A 1109 -34.06 -10.32 7.44
N VAL A 1110 -34.06 -9.65 8.58
CA VAL A 1110 -35.25 -9.53 9.45
C VAL A 1110 -36.36 -8.73 8.75
N ILE A 1111 -36.03 -7.62 8.06
CA ILE A 1111 -37.01 -6.89 7.23
C ILE A 1111 -37.53 -7.76 6.08
N GLN A 1112 -36.65 -8.46 5.34
CA GLN A 1112 -37.06 -9.32 4.24
C GLN A 1112 -38.04 -10.41 4.70
N LEU A 1113 -37.81 -10.99 5.88
CA LEU A 1113 -38.72 -11.95 6.49
C LEU A 1113 -40.01 -11.29 6.96
N LEU A 1114 -39.95 -10.14 7.64
CA LEU A 1114 -41.15 -9.40 8.07
C LEU A 1114 -42.01 -8.92 6.90
N ASP A 1115 -41.43 -8.48 5.78
CA ASP A 1115 -42.17 -8.04 4.60
C ASP A 1115 -42.70 -9.25 3.80
N ARG A 1116 -41.93 -10.33 3.60
CA ARG A 1116 -42.45 -11.59 3.04
C ARG A 1116 -43.61 -12.11 3.88
N ASP A 1117 -43.42 -12.12 5.19
CA ASP A 1117 -44.37 -12.65 6.16
C ASP A 1117 -45.30 -11.55 6.70
N THR A 1118 -45.40 -10.42 6.00
CA THR A 1118 -46.59 -9.54 6.01
C THR A 1118 -47.18 -9.26 4.62
N ASN A 1119 -46.78 -10.03 3.59
CA ASN A 1119 -47.46 -10.09 2.29
C ASN A 1119 -47.97 -11.49 1.85
N THR A 1120 -47.57 -12.61 2.46
CA THR A 1120 -47.85 -13.98 1.94
C THR A 1120 -49.00 -14.77 2.60
N PHE A 1121 -49.39 -14.47 3.84
CA PHE A 1121 -50.23 -15.36 4.65
C PHE A 1121 -51.73 -15.20 4.42
N TYR A 1122 -52.39 -16.34 4.53
CA TYR A 1122 -53.83 -16.45 4.46
C TYR A 1122 -54.40 -16.39 5.88
N GLN A 1123 -55.29 -15.42 6.12
CA GLN A 1123 -55.91 -15.14 7.41
C GLN A 1123 -57.42 -14.90 7.27
N ALA A 1124 -58.14 -14.76 8.38
CA ALA A 1124 -59.60 -14.62 8.38
C ALA A 1124 -60.08 -13.39 7.59
N GLY A 1125 -60.58 -13.61 6.37
CA GLY A 1125 -60.98 -12.58 5.41
C GLY A 1125 -60.32 -12.70 4.03
N SER A 1126 -59.15 -13.35 3.93
CA SER A 1126 -58.45 -13.59 2.66
C SER A 1126 -59.26 -14.52 1.73
N ALA A 1127 -59.11 -14.37 0.41
CA ALA A 1127 -59.74 -15.26 -0.57
C ALA A 1127 -58.82 -15.52 -1.79
N SER A 1128 -58.51 -16.79 -2.07
CA SER A 1128 -57.58 -17.17 -3.16
C SER A 1128 -57.68 -18.67 -3.52
N VAL A 1129 -57.02 -19.10 -4.61
CA VAL A 1129 -56.99 -20.51 -5.02
C VAL A 1129 -56.22 -21.35 -3.99
N GLU A 1130 -55.11 -20.82 -3.48
CA GLU A 1130 -54.20 -21.48 -2.55
C GLU A 1130 -54.90 -21.75 -1.21
N ILE A 1131 -55.86 -20.93 -0.80
CA ILE A 1131 -56.70 -21.17 0.39
C ILE A 1131 -57.57 -22.43 0.27
N ARG A 1132 -58.05 -22.77 -0.94
CA ARG A 1132 -58.72 -24.06 -1.18
C ARG A 1132 -57.72 -25.20 -1.00
N ASP A 1133 -56.51 -25.03 -1.51
CA ASP A 1133 -55.51 -26.08 -1.56
C ASP A 1133 -54.86 -26.32 -0.17
N ILE A 1134 -54.72 -25.28 0.64
CA ILE A 1134 -54.43 -25.34 2.09
C ILE A 1134 -55.48 -26.17 2.83
N LYS A 1135 -56.78 -25.97 2.57
CA LYS A 1135 -57.85 -26.76 3.23
C LYS A 1135 -57.83 -28.23 2.83
N ILE A 1136 -57.55 -28.50 1.55
CA ILE A 1136 -57.35 -29.86 1.04
C ILE A 1136 -56.13 -30.49 1.75
N GLN A 1137 -55.04 -29.75 1.90
CA GLN A 1137 -53.80 -30.23 2.52
C GLN A 1137 -53.93 -30.47 4.03
N LEU A 1138 -54.55 -29.55 4.78
CA LEU A 1138 -54.93 -29.73 6.19
C LEU A 1138 -55.75 -31.03 6.36
N THR A 1139 -56.78 -31.22 5.54
CA THR A 1139 -57.65 -32.42 5.62
C THR A 1139 -56.87 -33.71 5.31
N LYS A 1140 -55.95 -33.71 4.33
CA LYS A 1140 -55.04 -34.85 4.07
C LYS A 1140 -54.11 -35.16 5.24
N LEU A 1141 -53.65 -34.12 5.94
CA LEU A 1141 -52.76 -34.23 7.11
C LEU A 1141 -53.53 -34.60 8.40
N GLY A 1142 -54.86 -34.69 8.35
CA GLY A 1142 -55.73 -35.07 9.46
C GLY A 1142 -56.34 -33.91 10.26
N TYR A 1143 -56.17 -32.66 9.79
CA TYR A 1143 -56.61 -31.44 10.48
C TYR A 1143 -57.89 -30.90 9.85
N GLY A 1144 -58.97 -30.86 10.64
CA GLY A 1144 -60.30 -30.52 10.16
C GLY A 1144 -60.90 -31.54 9.18
N ASN A 1145 -62.11 -31.23 8.70
CA ASN A 1145 -62.84 -32.06 7.74
C ASN A 1145 -63.50 -31.17 6.69
N PHE A 1146 -62.68 -30.59 5.80
CA PHE A 1146 -63.19 -29.75 4.72
C PHE A 1146 -63.74 -30.61 3.57
N PRO A 1147 -64.83 -30.18 2.89
CA PRO A 1147 -65.39 -30.94 1.77
C PRO A 1147 -64.39 -31.04 0.61
N SER A 1148 -64.52 -32.08 -0.22
CA SER A 1148 -63.59 -32.42 -1.31
C SER A 1148 -63.39 -31.34 -2.38
N SER A 1149 -64.27 -30.34 -2.45
CA SER A 1149 -64.05 -29.08 -3.16
C SER A 1149 -64.38 -27.92 -2.21
N PRO A 1150 -63.40 -27.44 -1.41
CA PRO A 1150 -63.66 -26.42 -0.40
C PRO A 1150 -63.68 -25.00 -0.99
N SER A 1151 -64.21 -24.04 -0.24
CA SER A 1151 -64.25 -22.64 -0.68
C SER A 1151 -62.86 -22.01 -0.73
N GLN A 1152 -62.69 -21.02 -1.60
CA GLN A 1152 -61.49 -20.19 -1.70
C GLN A 1152 -61.38 -19.12 -0.59
N VAL A 1153 -62.41 -18.94 0.25
CA VAL A 1153 -62.46 -17.90 1.29
C VAL A 1153 -61.97 -18.45 2.64
N TYR A 1154 -60.97 -17.81 3.25
CA TYR A 1154 -60.40 -18.20 4.54
C TYR A 1154 -61.26 -17.63 5.68
N GLY A 1155 -62.03 -18.50 6.35
CA GLY A 1155 -62.97 -18.11 7.41
C GLY A 1155 -62.46 -18.46 8.81
N ARG A 1156 -63.22 -18.08 9.84
CA ARG A 1156 -62.89 -18.41 11.26
C ARG A 1156 -62.67 -19.91 11.51
N VAL A 1157 -63.41 -20.78 10.81
CA VAL A 1157 -63.21 -22.24 10.87
C VAL A 1157 -61.85 -22.65 10.30
N THR A 1158 -61.39 -21.99 9.23
CA THR A 1158 -60.07 -22.24 8.63
C THR A 1158 -58.96 -21.76 9.55
N ALA A 1159 -59.11 -20.57 10.14
CA ALA A 1159 -58.18 -20.06 11.16
C ALA A 1159 -58.07 -21.01 12.37
N GLY A 1160 -59.20 -21.56 12.85
CA GLY A 1160 -59.20 -22.51 13.97
C GLY A 1160 -58.47 -23.82 13.66
N VAL A 1161 -58.68 -24.39 12.45
CA VAL A 1161 -57.99 -25.62 12.03
C VAL A 1161 -56.49 -25.38 11.75
N VAL A 1162 -56.12 -24.19 11.27
CA VAL A 1162 -54.70 -23.79 11.15
C VAL A 1162 -54.06 -23.59 12.52
N ALA A 1163 -54.75 -23.01 13.50
CA ALA A 1163 -54.26 -22.92 14.87
C ALA A 1163 -54.09 -24.30 15.53
N GLU A 1164 -55.01 -25.23 15.29
CA GLU A 1164 -54.89 -26.64 15.72
C GLU A 1164 -53.65 -27.32 15.12
N PHE A 1165 -53.40 -27.10 13.82
CA PHE A 1165 -52.20 -27.57 13.13
C PHE A 1165 -50.91 -26.91 13.65
N GLN A 1166 -50.90 -25.59 13.85
CA GLN A 1166 -49.75 -24.88 14.42
C GLN A 1166 -49.39 -25.41 15.81
N ALA A 1167 -50.40 -25.60 16.67
CA ALA A 1167 -50.23 -26.14 18.01
C ALA A 1167 -49.63 -27.56 18.01
N SER A 1168 -50.07 -28.44 17.09
CA SER A 1168 -49.52 -29.80 16.99
C SER A 1168 -48.10 -29.86 16.40
N LYS A 1169 -47.67 -28.79 15.71
CA LYS A 1169 -46.33 -28.63 15.13
C LYS A 1169 -45.37 -27.80 16.01
N GLY A 1170 -45.86 -27.22 17.12
CA GLY A 1170 -45.07 -26.32 17.96
C GLY A 1170 -44.78 -24.94 17.34
N LEU A 1171 -45.61 -24.51 16.40
CA LEU A 1171 -45.54 -23.21 15.74
C LEU A 1171 -46.34 -22.15 16.50
N THR A 1172 -46.14 -20.87 16.16
CA THR A 1172 -46.90 -19.73 16.70
C THR A 1172 -48.40 -19.94 16.44
N VAL A 1173 -49.19 -20.10 17.51
CA VAL A 1173 -50.62 -20.44 17.41
C VAL A 1173 -51.46 -19.18 17.19
N ASN A 1174 -51.44 -18.67 15.96
CA ASN A 1174 -52.11 -17.43 15.54
C ASN A 1174 -53.31 -17.68 14.59
N GLY A 1175 -53.43 -18.87 13.98
CA GLY A 1175 -54.46 -19.19 12.98
C GLY A 1175 -54.24 -18.53 11.61
N ILE A 1176 -53.02 -18.08 11.35
CA ILE A 1176 -52.56 -17.37 10.14
C ILE A 1176 -51.55 -18.27 9.42
N VAL A 1177 -51.69 -18.50 8.11
CA VAL A 1177 -50.75 -19.36 7.37
C VAL A 1177 -49.51 -18.57 6.94
N ASP A 1178 -48.65 -18.23 7.91
CA ASP A 1178 -47.30 -17.67 7.68
C ASP A 1178 -46.39 -18.64 6.91
N SER A 1179 -45.20 -18.18 6.50
CA SER A 1179 -44.29 -18.94 5.64
C SER A 1179 -43.88 -20.30 6.22
N ILE A 1180 -43.59 -20.38 7.52
CA ILE A 1180 -43.20 -21.62 8.20
C ILE A 1180 -44.43 -22.53 8.39
N THR A 1181 -45.61 -21.95 8.66
CA THR A 1181 -46.87 -22.70 8.66
C THR A 1181 -47.21 -23.25 7.27
N TYR A 1182 -46.94 -22.50 6.20
CA TYR A 1182 -47.11 -22.94 4.81
C TYR A 1182 -46.10 -24.04 4.43
N GLU A 1183 -44.82 -23.87 4.78
CA GLU A 1183 -43.78 -24.88 4.58
C GLU A 1183 -44.14 -26.17 5.31
N ALA A 1184 -44.56 -26.11 6.58
CA ALA A 1184 -44.98 -27.27 7.35
C ALA A 1184 -46.23 -28.00 6.81
N LEU A 1185 -47.03 -27.34 5.95
CA LEU A 1185 -48.18 -27.95 5.27
C LEU A 1185 -47.80 -28.64 3.95
N PHE A 1186 -46.79 -28.14 3.22
CA PHE A 1186 -46.50 -28.54 1.84
C PHE A 1186 -45.12 -29.15 1.60
N GLY A 1187 -44.20 -29.09 2.57
CA GLY A 1187 -42.94 -29.85 2.62
C GLY A 1187 -43.07 -31.21 3.31
#